data_AF-A0A9P7GSP0-F1
#
_entry.id   AF-A0A9P7GSP0-F1
#
_cell.length_a   1.000
_cell.length_b   1.000
_cell.length_c   1.000
_cell.angle_alpha   90.00
_cell.angle_beta   90.00
_cell.angle_gamma   90.00
#
_symmetry.space_group_name_H-M   'P 1'
#
loop_
_entity.id
_entity.type
_entity.pdbx_description
1 polymer ?
#
loop_
_entity_poly.entity_id
_entity_poly.type
_entity_poly.pdbx_seq_one_letter_code
_entity_poly.pdbx_strand_id
1 'polypeptide(L)'
;MNSRPISQQDLKPGVDYTRCQAEFEIQMLLLKDDIKKRFGWICDGQKEEPNYPTWPPHMMEPGSSSSDPELTREKTNLSYSYDNRRGWRRWRVFHPGRGMYHDVKRRLPYYWSDITDAFTYRTVASTIRMYFVNLLPAIAYTLDMYRRTGQFFGINEALFSSAMAAIVFSLLSAQPLTIVGVTGLISLFNFTIYDIVSKYDVSIYPQFMAWTGIWAAIFHWIAAIFNTCDYMRYVTDFSSEAFGMYVGIIYIIKGVEELVNEFDQSGSAAGYLACIIAILYFGTVYTLEKLGSGTIWSTGMRLILADYAYVFGTLFWVGFSHFPGTLTATHVERVPVTKAFYPTQDRSWLIDFWNLEVKWIFVAVPFGFLTMLLFYYDHNVSSITAQARQYPLKKPGGFHWDFFLLGCTTFISGILGLPMPNGLVPQAPVHTDSLTIYETELKIVSTSEGEGTEIRRPVTKATAVVEQRVSHFFMGLGLIGTMTGPLLVVLHLMPAAVFAGVFFVVGWGSIESNGILKKLIYLQSEKRFIQRDEPMLLIPRRKIIPYIGLQLFGVAACVAVSHTLAAIGFPVLIILLIPLRILLVPRWFTLQELQILDDFTATNKTVLASLGGTPVLPENSREEDWGVERRRSEGQHGVARQRAGSIHW
;
A
#
# COMPACT_ATOMS: atom_id res chain seq x y z
N MET A 1 -0.54 19.28 66.24
CA MET A 1 -0.97 18.35 67.30
C MET A 1 -1.01 16.94 66.71
N ASN A 2 -0.25 16.04 67.33
CA ASN A 2 -0.20 14.58 67.15
C ASN A 2 0.13 13.96 65.78
N SER A 3 1.43 13.72 65.65
CA SER A 3 2.13 12.71 64.84
C SER A 3 1.77 11.26 65.20
N ARG A 4 1.55 10.39 64.19
CA ARG A 4 2.34 9.16 63.91
C ARG A 4 1.87 8.48 62.59
N PRO A 5 2.74 7.70 61.91
CA PRO A 5 2.70 7.45 60.47
C PRO A 5 2.16 6.04 60.11
N ILE A 6 1.62 5.87 58.89
CA ILE A 6 1.22 4.56 58.35
C ILE A 6 1.78 4.38 56.92
N SER A 7 2.60 3.33 56.83
CA SER A 7 3.14 2.52 55.72
C SER A 7 2.93 2.93 54.24
N GLN A 8 4.07 2.96 53.54
CA GLN A 8 4.21 2.66 52.11
C GLN A 8 3.67 1.26 51.79
N GLN A 9 2.42 1.15 51.36
CA GLN A 9 1.89 0.02 50.60
C GLN A 9 0.51 0.42 50.09
N ASP A 10 0.46 1.10 48.95
CA ASP A 10 -0.71 1.19 48.05
C ASP A 10 -0.34 2.04 46.82
N LEU A 11 0.55 1.49 45.99
CA LEU A 11 0.76 1.95 44.61
C LEU A 11 0.34 0.81 43.69
N LYS A 12 -0.85 0.92 43.10
CA LYS A 12 -1.30 0.07 41.99
C LYS A 12 -0.33 0.26 40.81
N PRO A 13 0.28 -0.79 40.25
CA PRO A 13 1.17 -0.63 39.11
C PRO A 13 0.37 -0.40 37.82
N GLY A 14 0.92 0.48 36.99
CA GLY A 14 0.38 0.88 35.70
C GLY A 14 0.31 -0.25 34.67
N VAL A 15 -0.42 0.04 33.60
CA VAL A 15 -0.63 -0.85 32.46
C VAL A 15 0.71 -1.13 31.78
N ASP A 16 1.14 -2.38 31.88
CA ASP A 16 2.42 -2.90 31.37
C ASP A 16 2.27 -3.21 29.87
N TYR A 17 2.67 -2.27 29.00
CA TYR A 17 2.62 -2.41 27.53
C TYR A 17 3.42 -3.62 27.02
N THR A 18 4.44 -4.04 27.76
CA THR A 18 5.23 -5.26 27.53
C THR A 18 4.40 -6.53 27.69
N ARG A 19 3.38 -6.51 28.56
CA ARG A 19 2.50 -7.66 28.80
C ARG A 19 1.49 -7.86 27.68
N CYS A 20 0.94 -6.80 27.09
CA CYS A 20 -0.01 -6.91 25.96
C CYS A 20 0.69 -7.44 24.69
N GLN A 21 1.95 -7.04 24.48
CA GLN A 21 2.75 -7.48 23.34
C GLN A 21 3.34 -8.89 23.56
N ALA A 22 3.71 -9.23 24.80
CA ALA A 22 4.03 -10.60 25.19
C ALA A 22 2.79 -11.52 25.10
N GLU A 23 1.59 -11.05 25.46
CA GLU A 23 0.34 -11.80 25.30
C GLU A 23 0.00 -12.03 23.82
N PHE A 24 0.30 -11.09 22.93
CA PHE A 24 0.18 -11.27 21.48
C PHE A 24 1.21 -12.27 20.91
N GLU A 25 2.47 -12.21 21.34
CA GLU A 25 3.49 -13.20 20.95
C GLU A 25 3.25 -14.59 21.58
N ILE A 26 2.72 -14.64 22.81
CA ILE A 26 2.26 -15.87 23.46
C ILE A 26 1.05 -16.41 22.73
N GLN A 27 0.08 -15.59 22.29
CA GLN A 27 -1.02 -16.06 21.44
C GLN A 27 -0.52 -16.59 20.09
N MET A 28 0.49 -15.98 19.47
CA MET A 28 1.13 -16.45 18.24
C MET A 28 1.98 -17.72 18.44
N LEU A 29 2.60 -17.90 19.61
CA LEU A 29 3.33 -19.11 19.97
C LEU A 29 2.41 -20.24 20.44
N LEU A 30 1.31 -19.91 21.13
CA LEU A 30 0.20 -20.83 21.41
C LEU A 30 -0.47 -21.24 20.11
N LEU A 31 -0.60 -20.36 19.11
CA LEU A 31 -0.96 -20.74 17.73
C LEU A 31 0.05 -21.75 17.17
N LYS A 32 1.35 -21.51 17.35
CA LYS A 32 2.41 -22.39 16.87
C LYS A 32 2.34 -23.77 17.53
N ASP A 33 2.09 -23.81 18.84
CA ASP A 33 1.99 -25.03 19.63
C ASP A 33 0.63 -25.72 19.47
N ASP A 34 -0.46 -25.01 19.21
CA ASP A 34 -1.78 -25.57 18.85
C ASP A 34 -1.77 -26.12 17.43
N ILE A 35 -1.08 -25.48 16.48
CA ILE A 35 -0.83 -26.03 15.14
C ILE A 35 0.04 -27.28 15.27
N LYS A 36 1.10 -27.26 16.09
CA LYS A 36 1.93 -28.45 16.35
C LYS A 36 1.19 -29.58 17.07
N LYS A 37 0.31 -29.27 18.03
CA LYS A 37 -0.48 -30.25 18.80
C LYS A 37 -1.67 -30.78 18.00
N ARG A 38 -2.32 -29.98 17.15
CA ARG A 38 -3.44 -30.43 16.30
C ARG A 38 -2.99 -31.23 15.06
N PHE A 39 -1.72 -31.13 14.66
CA PHE A 39 -1.12 -31.93 13.59
C PHE A 39 -0.18 -33.04 14.11
N GLY A 40 -0.19 -33.33 15.41
CA GLY A 40 0.62 -34.40 16.00
C GLY A 40 0.11 -35.79 15.64
N TRP A 41 0.68 -36.40 14.61
CA TRP A 41 0.90 -37.85 14.60
C TRP A 41 2.15 -38.13 15.44
N ILE A 42 1.99 -39.01 16.42
CA ILE A 42 3.06 -39.58 17.23
C ILE A 42 3.98 -40.36 16.29
N CYS A 43 5.25 -39.97 16.21
CA CYS A 43 6.30 -40.87 15.74
C CYS A 43 6.49 -41.96 16.81
N ASP A 44 6.07 -43.18 16.50
CA ASP A 44 6.78 -44.37 16.95
C ASP A 44 7.35 -45.05 15.72
N GLY A 45 8.64 -45.41 15.78
CA GLY A 45 9.42 -45.80 14.62
C GLY A 45 9.02 -47.15 14.04
N GLN A 46 9.02 -47.23 12.72
CA GLN A 46 9.68 -48.29 11.94
C GLN A 46 9.75 -47.87 10.47
N LYS A 47 10.92 -48.07 9.86
CA LYS A 47 11.14 -47.92 8.41
C LYS A 47 10.41 -49.07 7.71
N GLU A 48 9.42 -48.77 6.88
CA GLU A 48 8.96 -49.67 5.82
C GLU A 48 8.83 -48.89 4.52
N GLU A 49 9.52 -49.36 3.49
CA GLU A 49 9.49 -48.84 2.11
C GLU A 49 8.18 -49.23 1.42
N PRO A 50 7.50 -48.32 0.71
CA PRO A 50 6.44 -48.71 -0.22
C PRO A 50 7.01 -48.95 -1.63
N ASN A 51 6.79 -50.18 -2.10
CA ASN A 51 6.91 -50.63 -3.49
C ASN A 51 6.13 -49.74 -4.46
N TYR A 52 6.78 -49.23 -5.52
CA TYR A 52 6.11 -48.69 -6.70
C TYR A 52 6.09 -49.72 -7.84
N PRO A 53 5.00 -49.79 -8.64
CA PRO A 53 4.92 -50.72 -9.76
C PRO A 53 5.82 -50.27 -10.93
N THR A 54 6.56 -51.25 -11.43
CA THR A 54 7.49 -51.19 -12.56
C THR A 54 6.78 -50.96 -13.90
N TRP A 55 7.26 -50.01 -14.70
CA TRP A 55 7.03 -49.98 -16.15
C TRP A 55 8.20 -50.67 -16.87
N PRO A 56 7.97 -51.44 -17.96
CA PRO A 56 8.96 -52.35 -18.54
C PRO A 56 10.08 -51.63 -19.34
N PRO A 57 11.24 -52.31 -19.55
CA PRO A 57 12.48 -51.67 -19.97
C PRO A 57 12.66 -51.71 -21.49
N HIS A 58 13.16 -50.63 -22.08
CA HIS A 58 13.82 -50.69 -23.38
C HIS A 58 15.16 -49.93 -23.36
N MET A 59 16.21 -50.74 -23.53
CA MET A 59 17.53 -50.50 -24.12
C MET A 59 18.46 -49.45 -23.48
N MET A 60 19.44 -49.98 -22.74
CA MET A 60 20.74 -49.36 -22.53
C MET A 60 21.60 -49.47 -23.80
N GLU A 61 22.32 -48.40 -24.13
CA GLU A 61 23.75 -48.46 -24.44
C GLU A 61 24.48 -47.20 -23.90
N PRO A 62 25.79 -47.29 -23.61
CA PRO A 62 26.42 -46.49 -22.56
C PRO A 62 27.34 -45.38 -23.11
N GLY A 63 27.50 -44.30 -22.34
CA GLY A 63 28.67 -43.43 -22.48
C GLY A 63 28.39 -41.97 -22.20
N SER A 64 28.70 -41.52 -20.99
CA SER A 64 29.74 -40.51 -20.75
C SER A 64 29.64 -39.99 -19.33
N SER A 65 30.80 -39.97 -18.69
CA SER A 65 31.08 -39.39 -17.38
C SER A 65 30.71 -37.91 -17.33
N SER A 66 29.90 -37.52 -16.35
CA SER A 66 30.01 -36.18 -15.75
C SER A 66 29.58 -36.26 -14.31
N SER A 67 30.53 -35.96 -13.42
CA SER A 67 30.34 -35.69 -12.00
C SER A 67 29.15 -34.77 -11.75
N ASP A 68 28.12 -35.26 -11.06
CA ASP A 68 27.13 -34.40 -10.42
C ASP A 68 27.85 -33.57 -9.35
N PRO A 69 27.84 -32.23 -9.41
CA PRO A 69 28.32 -31.44 -8.30
C PRO A 69 27.29 -31.55 -7.17
N GLU A 70 27.72 -32.04 -6.01
CA GLU A 70 26.99 -31.87 -4.75
C GLU A 70 26.52 -30.41 -4.64
N LEU A 71 25.20 -30.21 -4.60
CA LEU A 71 24.58 -28.90 -4.39
C LEU A 71 24.92 -28.41 -2.96
N THR A 72 26.08 -27.78 -2.80
CA THR A 72 26.37 -27.02 -1.58
C THR A 72 25.49 -25.79 -1.54
N ARG A 73 24.62 -25.69 -0.53
CA ARG A 73 23.80 -24.52 -0.24
C ARG A 73 24.70 -23.30 -0.06
N GLU A 74 24.72 -22.41 -1.06
CA GLU A 74 25.38 -21.12 -0.96
C GLU A 74 24.75 -20.33 0.21
N LYS A 75 25.51 -20.16 1.30
CA LYS A 75 25.15 -19.19 2.34
C LYS A 75 25.38 -17.81 1.77
N THR A 76 24.35 -17.23 1.16
CA THR A 76 24.38 -15.80 0.85
C THR A 76 24.52 -15.02 2.16
N ASN A 77 25.64 -14.32 2.33
CA ASN A 77 25.98 -13.46 3.47
C ASN A 77 25.00 -12.26 3.68
N LEU A 78 23.86 -12.27 2.98
CA LEU A 78 22.88 -11.20 2.85
C LEU A 78 21.51 -11.55 3.43
N SER A 79 21.22 -12.82 3.75
CA SER A 79 19.96 -13.20 4.42
C SER A 79 20.19 -13.40 5.92
N TYR A 80 19.36 -12.77 6.77
CA TYR A 80 19.30 -13.10 8.18
C TYR A 80 18.01 -13.88 8.44
N SER A 81 18.13 -15.04 9.07
CA SER A 81 17.00 -15.85 9.53
C SER A 81 17.16 -16.15 11.02
N TYR A 82 16.02 -16.29 11.70
CA TYR A 82 15.93 -16.68 13.10
C TYR A 82 15.58 -18.16 13.29
N ASP A 83 15.32 -18.90 12.21
CA ASP A 83 14.70 -20.23 12.26
C ASP A 83 15.62 -21.30 12.88
N ASN A 84 16.94 -21.11 12.77
CA ASN A 84 17.94 -22.02 13.34
C ASN A 84 18.39 -21.67 14.79
N ARG A 85 17.77 -20.69 15.45
CA ARG A 85 18.17 -20.27 16.83
C ARG A 85 17.29 -20.93 17.90
N ARG A 86 17.92 -21.53 18.91
CA ARG A 86 17.26 -22.18 20.07
C ARG A 86 17.24 -21.26 21.31
N GLY A 87 16.24 -21.44 22.17
CA GLY A 87 16.09 -20.71 23.45
C GLY A 87 15.66 -19.24 23.31
N TRP A 88 16.11 -18.39 24.23
CA TRP A 88 15.84 -16.94 24.25
C TRP A 88 16.29 -16.21 22.98
N ARG A 89 17.25 -16.79 22.25
CA ARG A 89 17.77 -16.24 20.98
C ARG A 89 16.81 -16.37 19.79
N ARG A 90 15.66 -17.03 19.96
CA ARG A 90 14.60 -17.13 18.95
C ARG A 90 13.70 -15.89 18.92
N TRP A 91 13.59 -15.18 20.03
CA TRP A 91 12.74 -14.00 20.14
C TRP A 91 13.38 -12.82 19.41
N ARG A 92 12.64 -12.25 18.46
CA ARG A 92 13.08 -11.17 17.58
C ARG A 92 13.32 -9.87 18.35
N VAL A 93 12.49 -9.63 19.37
CA VAL A 93 12.56 -8.48 20.28
C VAL A 93 13.88 -8.40 21.04
N PHE A 94 14.52 -9.54 21.36
CA PHE A 94 15.79 -9.54 22.10
C PHE A 94 17.04 -9.30 21.24
N HIS A 95 16.89 -8.94 19.96
CA HIS A 95 18.00 -8.52 19.08
C HIS A 95 17.76 -7.12 18.49
N PRO A 96 17.77 -6.08 19.32
CA PRO A 96 17.44 -4.73 18.88
C PRO A 96 18.37 -4.25 17.75
N GLY A 97 17.81 -3.60 16.74
CA GLY A 97 18.54 -2.96 15.62
C GLY A 97 19.12 -3.93 14.58
N ARG A 98 18.95 -5.25 14.75
CA ARG A 98 19.50 -6.24 13.83
C ARG A 98 18.88 -6.18 12.43
N GLY A 99 17.55 -6.00 12.34
CA GLY A 99 16.85 -5.83 11.07
C GLY A 99 17.32 -4.58 10.33
N MET A 100 17.41 -3.44 11.03
CA MET A 100 17.91 -2.17 10.47
C MET A 100 19.35 -2.30 9.93
N TYR A 101 20.25 -2.93 10.68
CA TYR A 101 21.63 -3.14 10.23
C TYR A 101 21.69 -3.94 8.93
N HIS A 102 20.89 -5.02 8.82
CA HIS A 102 20.86 -5.83 7.61
C HIS A 102 20.17 -5.14 6.43
N ASP A 103 19.15 -4.31 6.67
CA ASP A 103 18.52 -3.48 5.63
C ASP A 103 19.53 -2.52 5.00
N VAL A 104 20.24 -1.74 5.83
CA VAL A 104 21.26 -0.78 5.34
C VAL A 104 22.42 -1.50 4.66
N LYS A 105 22.96 -2.57 5.29
CA LYS A 105 24.10 -3.33 4.74
C LYS A 105 23.82 -3.90 3.36
N ARG A 106 22.58 -4.32 3.08
CA ARG A 106 22.19 -4.85 1.78
C ARG A 106 21.98 -3.79 0.71
N ARG A 107 21.42 -2.63 1.08
CA ARG A 107 21.09 -1.60 0.10
C ARG A 107 22.25 -0.68 -0.23
N LEU A 108 23.12 -0.39 0.74
CA LEU A 108 24.21 0.60 0.59
C LEU A 108 25.09 0.39 -0.66
N PRO A 109 25.47 -0.85 -1.07
CA PRO A 109 26.26 -1.05 -2.28
C PRO A 109 25.57 -0.62 -3.58
N TYR A 110 24.24 -0.62 -3.61
CA TYR A 110 23.44 -0.30 -4.80
C TYR A 110 23.16 1.20 -4.94
N TYR A 111 23.54 2.04 -3.97
CA TYR A 111 23.18 3.46 -3.96
C TYR A 111 23.61 4.20 -5.24
N TRP A 112 24.85 4.00 -5.68
CA TRP A 112 25.36 4.63 -6.91
C TRP A 112 24.72 4.04 -8.17
N SER A 113 24.42 2.74 -8.16
CA SER A 113 23.71 2.10 -9.27
C SER A 113 22.29 2.67 -9.45
N ASP A 114 21.60 3.04 -8.35
CA ASP A 114 20.27 3.64 -8.41
C ASP A 114 20.24 5.00 -9.13
N ILE A 115 21.38 5.71 -9.19
CA ILE A 115 21.53 6.98 -9.91
C ILE A 115 21.90 6.74 -11.38
N THR A 116 22.80 5.80 -11.66
CA THR A 116 23.19 5.48 -13.04
C THR A 116 22.06 4.82 -13.83
N ASP A 117 21.28 3.95 -13.18
CA ASP A 117 20.14 3.25 -13.79
C ASP A 117 18.98 4.20 -14.12
N ALA A 118 18.96 5.40 -13.51
CA ALA A 118 17.90 6.37 -13.70
C ALA A 118 17.92 7.07 -15.06
N PHE A 119 19.01 7.03 -15.82
CA PHE A 119 19.16 7.74 -17.09
C PHE A 119 18.42 7.04 -18.25
N THR A 120 17.09 7.00 -18.14
CA THR A 120 16.20 6.48 -19.19
C THR A 120 15.01 7.40 -19.40
N TYR A 121 14.46 7.41 -20.62
CA TYR A 121 13.21 8.14 -20.92
C TYR A 121 12.07 7.76 -19.96
N ARG A 122 12.03 6.48 -19.55
CA ARG A 122 11.02 5.94 -18.64
C ARG A 122 11.05 6.63 -17.28
N THR A 123 12.22 6.97 -16.76
CA THR A 123 12.35 7.72 -15.50
C THR A 123 11.74 9.11 -15.63
N VAL A 124 11.94 9.81 -16.75
CA VAL A 124 11.37 11.15 -16.97
C VAL A 124 9.84 11.08 -17.05
N ALA A 125 9.31 10.16 -17.86
CA ALA A 125 7.87 9.94 -17.97
C ALA A 125 7.23 9.54 -16.63
N SER A 126 7.88 8.63 -15.89
CA SER A 126 7.47 8.21 -14.55
C SER A 126 7.49 9.38 -13.56
N THR A 127 8.51 10.25 -13.59
CA THR A 127 8.60 11.43 -12.72
C THR A 127 7.41 12.36 -12.92
N ILE A 128 7.09 12.69 -14.17
CA ILE A 128 5.97 13.60 -14.49
C ILE A 128 4.64 12.95 -14.11
N ARG A 129 4.43 11.68 -14.46
CA ARG A 129 3.23 10.92 -14.08
C ARG A 129 3.04 10.90 -12.57
N MET A 130 4.09 10.54 -11.83
CA MET A 130 4.02 10.42 -10.38
C MET A 130 3.81 11.76 -9.67
N TYR A 131 4.37 12.83 -10.21
CA TYR A 131 4.09 14.18 -9.70
C TYR A 131 2.59 14.50 -9.74
N PHE A 132 1.88 14.26 -10.85
CA PHE A 132 0.43 14.49 -10.91
C PHE A 132 -0.38 13.49 -10.08
N VAL A 133 -0.01 12.20 -10.12
CA VAL A 133 -0.70 11.13 -9.38
C VAL A 133 -0.53 11.28 -7.85
N ASN A 134 0.51 11.95 -7.38
CA ASN A 134 0.68 12.30 -5.97
C ASN A 134 0.06 13.67 -5.64
N LEU A 135 0.31 14.69 -6.46
CA LEU A 135 -0.18 16.06 -6.24
C LEU A 135 -1.71 16.15 -6.18
N LEU A 136 -2.41 15.55 -7.15
CA LEU A 136 -3.85 15.74 -7.27
C LEU A 136 -4.62 15.12 -6.09
N PRO A 137 -4.42 13.86 -5.70
CA PRO A 137 -5.08 13.31 -4.50
C PRO A 137 -4.64 14.02 -3.22
N ALA A 138 -3.37 14.44 -3.10
CA ALA A 138 -2.90 15.16 -1.93
C ALA A 138 -3.66 16.49 -1.73
N ILE A 139 -3.86 17.26 -2.79
CA ILE A 139 -4.66 18.50 -2.74
C ILE A 139 -6.11 18.19 -2.41
N ALA A 140 -6.70 17.18 -3.04
CA ALA A 140 -8.07 16.78 -2.80
C ALA A 140 -8.32 16.43 -1.32
N TYR A 141 -7.42 15.66 -0.70
CA TYR A 141 -7.48 15.35 0.73
C TYR A 141 -7.24 16.53 1.64
N THR A 142 -6.40 17.46 1.18
CA THR A 142 -6.11 18.67 1.94
C THR A 142 -7.30 19.62 1.91
N LEU A 143 -8.06 19.67 0.82
CA LEU A 143 -9.27 20.50 0.73
C LEU A 143 -10.35 20.01 1.71
N ASP A 144 -10.59 18.70 1.78
CA ASP A 144 -11.48 18.10 2.78
C ASP A 144 -10.99 18.38 4.21
N MET A 145 -9.70 18.16 4.46
CA MET A 145 -9.09 18.42 5.77
C MET A 145 -9.12 19.90 6.16
N TYR A 146 -8.90 20.82 5.22
CA TYR A 146 -8.92 22.27 5.42
C TYR A 146 -10.29 22.73 5.92
N ARG A 147 -11.36 22.25 5.29
CA ARG A 147 -12.75 22.57 5.69
C ARG A 147 -13.09 21.99 7.06
N ARG A 148 -12.63 20.77 7.36
CA ARG A 148 -12.98 20.08 8.62
C ARG A 148 -12.11 20.41 9.83
N THR A 149 -10.93 20.98 9.63
CA THR A 149 -9.99 21.32 10.73
C THR A 149 -9.95 22.81 11.04
N GLY A 150 -11.03 23.55 10.72
CA GLY A 150 -11.07 24.99 10.95
C GLY A 150 -9.94 25.75 10.24
N GLN A 151 -9.60 25.33 9.02
CA GLN A 151 -8.55 25.92 8.19
C GLN A 151 -7.12 25.79 8.78
N PHE A 152 -6.89 24.84 9.68
CA PHE A 152 -5.57 24.62 10.28
C PHE A 152 -4.55 24.04 9.29
N PHE A 153 -4.96 23.02 8.53
CA PHE A 153 -4.14 22.44 7.47
C PHE A 153 -4.59 22.95 6.11
N GLY A 154 -3.74 23.67 5.40
CA GLY A 154 -3.97 24.03 4.00
C GLY A 154 -2.96 23.38 3.07
N ILE A 155 -2.99 23.84 1.82
CA ILE A 155 -2.27 23.21 0.72
C ILE A 155 -0.76 23.32 0.91
N ASN A 156 -0.28 24.45 1.44
CA ASN A 156 1.14 24.64 1.70
C ASN A 156 1.68 23.61 2.71
N GLU A 157 0.94 23.31 3.77
CA GLU A 157 1.33 22.30 4.76
C GLU A 157 1.41 20.91 4.15
N ALA A 158 0.43 20.53 3.31
CA ALA A 158 0.41 19.21 2.67
C ALA A 158 1.47 19.05 1.57
N LEU A 159 1.69 20.09 0.77
CA LEU A 159 2.76 20.13 -0.23
C LEU A 159 4.13 20.04 0.45
N PHE A 160 4.34 20.83 1.50
CA PHE A 160 5.60 20.83 2.22
C PHE A 160 5.87 19.48 2.91
N SER A 161 4.84 18.90 3.54
CA SER A 161 4.93 17.56 4.12
C SER A 161 5.30 16.49 3.10
N SER A 162 4.60 16.46 1.96
CA SER A 162 4.83 15.48 0.90
C SER A 162 6.19 15.67 0.24
N ALA A 163 6.62 16.92 0.03
CA ALA A 163 7.94 17.25 -0.51
C ALA A 163 9.07 16.82 0.43
N MET A 164 8.95 17.13 1.72
CA MET A 164 9.92 16.75 2.73
C MET A 164 10.06 15.22 2.79
N ALA A 165 8.93 14.50 2.84
CA ALA A 165 8.94 13.05 2.85
C ALA A 165 9.59 12.47 1.59
N ALA A 166 9.23 12.98 0.40
CA ALA A 166 9.79 12.50 -0.86
C ALA A 166 11.31 12.69 -0.96
N ILE A 167 11.83 13.84 -0.53
CA ILE A 167 13.27 14.12 -0.54
C ILE A 167 14.01 13.25 0.48
N VAL A 168 13.49 13.14 1.70
CA VAL A 168 14.12 12.32 2.75
C VAL A 168 14.12 10.84 2.36
N PHE A 169 13.01 10.31 1.87
CA PHE A 169 12.92 8.91 1.45
C PHE A 169 13.75 8.62 0.19
N SER A 170 13.74 9.50 -0.82
CA SER A 170 14.57 9.27 -2.02
C SER A 170 16.06 9.17 -1.71
N LEU A 171 16.56 10.00 -0.78
CA LEU A 171 17.97 10.03 -0.39
C LEU A 171 18.36 8.95 0.62
N LEU A 172 17.52 8.70 1.64
CA LEU A 172 17.91 7.90 2.81
C LEU A 172 17.21 6.56 2.92
N SER A 173 16.14 6.27 2.16
CA SER A 173 15.42 5.00 2.29
C SER A 173 16.19 3.82 1.70
N ALA A 174 15.92 2.63 2.20
CA ALA A 174 16.35 1.37 1.65
C ALA A 174 15.47 0.91 0.47
N GLN A 175 14.20 1.32 0.43
CA GLN A 175 13.30 1.10 -0.70
C GLN A 175 12.78 2.44 -1.29
N PRO A 176 13.46 2.99 -2.33
CA PRO A 176 13.10 4.29 -2.89
C PRO A 176 11.90 4.25 -3.85
N LEU A 177 11.40 3.06 -4.21
CA LEU A 177 10.21 2.91 -5.04
C LEU A 177 8.91 3.20 -4.27
N THR A 178 8.93 3.09 -2.94
CA THR A 178 7.78 3.40 -2.10
C THR A 178 7.58 4.92 -2.06
N ILE A 179 6.42 5.38 -2.50
CA ILE A 179 6.07 6.80 -2.47
C ILE A 179 5.43 7.11 -1.12
N VAL A 180 5.86 8.23 -0.54
CA VAL A 180 5.36 8.75 0.72
C VAL A 180 4.69 10.10 0.48
N GLY A 181 3.57 10.35 1.14
CA GLY A 181 2.79 11.58 0.99
C GLY A 181 1.62 11.65 1.96
N VAL A 182 0.76 12.65 1.79
CA VAL A 182 -0.47 12.78 2.59
C VAL A 182 -1.56 11.85 2.03
N THR A 183 -2.19 11.07 2.91
CA THR A 183 -3.28 10.14 2.57
C THR A 183 -4.62 10.57 3.14
N GLY A 184 -5.72 10.05 2.58
CA GLY A 184 -7.06 10.27 3.15
C GLY A 184 -7.23 9.70 4.55
N LEU A 185 -6.50 8.63 4.89
CA LEU A 185 -6.57 8.00 6.20
C LEU A 185 -5.97 8.89 7.31
N ILE A 186 -4.86 9.57 7.02
CA ILE A 186 -4.32 10.56 7.97
C ILE A 186 -5.20 11.82 8.03
N SER A 187 -5.79 12.26 6.91
CA SER A 187 -6.78 13.34 6.93
C SER A 187 -7.97 12.99 7.83
N LEU A 188 -8.47 11.75 7.72
CA LEU A 188 -9.54 11.23 8.57
C LEU A 188 -9.16 11.24 10.05
N PHE A 189 -7.94 10.84 10.35
CA PHE A 189 -7.42 10.87 11.72
C PHE A 189 -7.35 12.30 12.26
N ASN A 190 -6.81 13.24 11.46
CA ASN A 190 -6.63 14.64 11.85
C ASN A 190 -7.95 15.36 12.13
N PHE A 191 -8.95 15.27 11.24
CA PHE A 191 -10.24 15.90 11.52
C PHE A 191 -10.98 15.21 12.66
N THR A 192 -10.80 13.90 12.87
CA THR A 192 -11.44 13.21 14.01
C THR A 192 -10.83 13.68 15.33
N ILE A 193 -9.51 13.89 15.37
CA ILE A 193 -8.85 14.52 16.52
C ILE A 193 -9.38 15.92 16.73
N TYR A 194 -9.51 16.72 15.66
CA TYR A 194 -10.06 18.07 15.75
C TYR A 194 -11.48 18.06 16.34
N ASP A 195 -12.36 17.17 15.89
CA ASP A 195 -13.72 16.99 16.41
C ASP A 195 -13.75 16.53 17.89
N ILE A 196 -12.72 15.83 18.36
CA ILE A 196 -12.59 15.44 19.77
C ILE A 196 -12.05 16.59 20.61
N VAL A 197 -10.98 17.26 20.16
CA VAL A 197 -10.30 18.34 20.88
C VAL A 197 -11.19 19.59 20.96
N SER A 198 -11.94 19.89 19.90
CA SER A 198 -12.88 21.01 19.86
C SER A 198 -14.02 20.92 20.88
N LYS A 199 -14.34 19.73 21.39
CA LYS A 199 -15.29 19.57 22.52
C LYS A 199 -14.74 20.08 23.85
N TYR A 200 -13.43 20.22 23.97
CA TYR A 200 -12.75 20.71 25.16
C TYR A 200 -12.26 22.14 24.93
N ASP A 201 -11.24 22.30 24.09
CA ASP A 201 -10.69 23.60 23.71
C ASP A 201 -9.95 23.48 22.37
N VAL A 202 -10.39 24.28 21.39
CA VAL A 202 -9.81 24.34 20.04
C VAL A 202 -8.37 24.88 20.07
N SER A 203 -8.02 25.75 21.03
CA SER A 203 -6.71 26.39 21.11
C SER A 203 -5.56 25.40 21.35
N ILE A 204 -5.89 24.23 21.91
CA ILE A 204 -4.96 23.15 22.27
C ILE A 204 -4.61 22.27 21.06
N TYR A 205 -5.42 22.30 20.01
CA TYR A 205 -5.27 21.40 18.86
C TYR A 205 -3.86 21.41 18.23
N PRO A 206 -3.20 22.56 17.99
CA PRO A 206 -1.87 22.58 17.41
C PRO A 206 -0.83 21.89 18.29
N GLN A 207 -0.79 22.18 19.59
CA GLN A 207 0.16 21.57 20.52
C GLN A 207 -0.15 20.09 20.73
N PHE A 208 -1.44 19.72 20.78
CA PHE A 208 -1.88 18.33 20.89
C PHE A 208 -1.45 17.49 19.69
N MET A 209 -1.58 18.05 18.48
CA MET A 209 -1.10 17.39 17.26
C MET A 209 0.42 17.23 17.24
N ALA A 210 1.17 18.23 17.73
CA ALA A 210 2.62 18.13 17.85
C ALA A 210 3.05 16.99 18.79
N TRP A 211 2.44 16.89 19.98
CA TRP A 211 2.70 15.79 20.91
C TRP A 211 2.25 14.43 20.39
N THR A 212 1.13 14.38 19.66
CA THR A 212 0.69 13.17 18.97
C THR A 212 1.75 12.68 17.98
N GLY A 213 2.36 13.59 17.21
CA GLY A 213 3.45 13.29 16.28
C GLY A 213 4.75 12.86 16.98
N ILE A 214 5.09 13.48 18.11
CA ILE A 214 6.26 13.10 18.93
C ILE A 214 6.08 11.68 19.48
N TRP A 215 4.93 11.38 20.08
CA TRP A 215 4.62 10.03 20.56
C TRP A 215 4.59 9.01 19.44
N ALA A 216 3.98 9.34 18.30
CA ALA A 216 4.00 8.49 17.13
C ALA A 216 5.44 8.17 16.71
N ALA A 217 6.31 9.16 16.59
CA ALA A 217 7.72 8.96 16.22
C ALA A 217 8.47 8.04 17.20
N ILE A 218 8.27 8.24 18.51
CA ILE A 218 8.85 7.37 19.55
C ILE A 218 8.40 5.91 19.33
N PHE A 219 7.11 5.68 19.11
CA PHE A 219 6.60 4.33 18.85
C PHE A 219 7.13 3.74 17.53
N HIS A 220 7.33 4.55 16.48
CA HIS A 220 7.95 4.09 15.23
C HIS A 220 9.37 3.59 15.47
N TRP A 221 10.18 4.36 16.21
CA TRP A 221 11.56 3.96 16.53
C TRP A 221 11.60 2.70 17.38
N ILE A 222 10.71 2.59 18.38
CA ILE A 222 10.57 1.37 19.19
C ILE A 222 10.26 0.17 18.29
N ALA A 223 9.22 0.25 17.45
CA ALA A 223 8.82 -0.87 16.59
C ALA A 223 9.89 -1.23 15.53
N ALA A 224 10.63 -0.24 14.99
CA ALA A 224 11.73 -0.48 14.08
C ALA A 224 12.92 -1.18 14.77
N ILE A 225 13.30 -0.72 15.97
CA ILE A 225 14.41 -1.27 16.75
C ILE A 225 14.11 -2.70 17.20
N PHE A 226 12.88 -2.99 17.63
CA PHE A 226 12.47 -4.32 18.12
C PHE A 226 12.10 -5.32 17.02
N ASN A 227 12.38 -5.00 15.74
CA ASN A 227 12.13 -5.85 14.57
C ASN A 227 10.65 -6.26 14.40
N THR A 228 9.71 -5.37 14.74
CA THR A 228 8.28 -5.66 14.60
C THR A 228 7.91 -5.85 13.12
N CYS A 229 8.57 -5.15 12.19
CA CYS A 229 8.31 -5.23 10.74
C CYS A 229 8.49 -6.65 10.17
N ASP A 230 9.28 -7.53 10.79
CA ASP A 230 9.39 -8.94 10.39
C ASP A 230 8.05 -9.71 10.45
N TYR A 231 7.02 -9.18 11.13
CA TYR A 231 5.68 -9.77 11.16
C TYR A 231 4.87 -9.49 9.89
N MET A 232 5.28 -8.52 9.07
CA MET A 232 4.59 -8.18 7.82
C MET A 232 4.69 -9.27 6.76
N ARG A 233 5.59 -10.25 6.92
CA ARG A 233 5.65 -11.46 6.09
C ARG A 233 4.38 -12.33 6.15
N TYR A 234 3.53 -12.13 7.16
CA TYR A 234 2.26 -12.85 7.32
C TYR A 234 1.08 -12.15 6.64
N VAL A 235 1.28 -10.96 6.07
CA VAL A 235 0.27 -10.28 5.26
C VAL A 235 0.11 -11.07 3.96
N THR A 236 -1.11 -11.55 3.71
CA THR A 236 -1.47 -12.24 2.47
C THR A 236 -2.42 -11.40 1.62
N ASP A 237 -2.65 -11.87 0.39
CA ASP A 237 -3.58 -11.25 -0.56
C ASP A 237 -4.98 -11.08 0.08
N PHE A 238 -5.41 -11.97 0.98
CA PHE A 238 -6.64 -11.79 1.75
C PHE A 238 -6.77 -10.41 2.41
N SER A 239 -5.76 -10.00 3.18
CA SER A 239 -5.76 -8.73 3.94
C SER A 239 -5.42 -7.52 3.07
N SER A 240 -4.49 -7.66 2.14
CA SER A 240 -4.06 -6.55 1.28
C SER A 240 -5.14 -6.21 0.23
N GLU A 241 -5.82 -7.20 -0.35
CA GLU A 241 -6.97 -7.00 -1.24
C GLU A 241 -8.15 -6.35 -0.50
N ALA A 242 -8.48 -6.82 0.72
CA ALA A 242 -9.54 -6.21 1.52
C ALA A 242 -9.24 -4.74 1.84
N PHE A 243 -8.00 -4.44 2.23
CA PHE A 243 -7.59 -3.06 2.48
C PHE A 243 -7.63 -2.19 1.21
N GLY A 244 -7.14 -2.70 0.07
CA GLY A 244 -7.22 -1.98 -1.20
C GLY A 244 -8.66 -1.69 -1.65
N MET A 245 -9.59 -2.62 -1.40
CA MET A 245 -11.02 -2.41 -1.67
C MET A 245 -11.62 -1.37 -0.73
N TYR A 246 -11.28 -1.41 0.57
CA TYR A 246 -11.69 -0.40 1.54
C TYR A 246 -11.23 1.00 1.14
N VAL A 247 -9.93 1.16 0.83
CA VAL A 247 -9.38 2.44 0.37
C VAL A 247 -10.11 2.88 -0.90
N GLY A 248 -10.30 2.00 -1.88
CA GLY A 248 -11.02 2.31 -3.11
C GLY A 248 -12.45 2.83 -2.87
N ILE A 249 -13.21 2.20 -1.97
CA ILE A 249 -14.56 2.65 -1.59
C ILE A 249 -14.54 4.02 -0.92
N ILE A 250 -13.60 4.25 0.01
CA ILE A 250 -13.46 5.56 0.68
C ILE A 250 -13.13 6.66 -0.34
N TYR A 251 -12.28 6.39 -1.33
CA TYR A 251 -12.00 7.33 -2.42
C TYR A 251 -13.28 7.71 -3.19
N ILE A 252 -14.12 6.73 -3.56
CA ILE A 252 -15.38 7.01 -4.25
C ILE A 252 -16.31 7.85 -3.37
N ILE A 253 -16.46 7.50 -2.10
CA ILE A 253 -17.29 8.26 -1.14
C ILE A 253 -16.80 9.71 -1.05
N LYS A 254 -15.49 9.91 -0.90
CA LYS A 254 -14.89 11.26 -0.83
C LYS A 254 -15.07 12.07 -2.11
N GLY A 255 -14.99 11.43 -3.28
CA GLY A 255 -15.31 12.07 -4.55
C GLY A 255 -16.75 12.55 -4.64
N VAL A 256 -17.70 11.77 -4.11
CA VAL A 256 -19.12 12.16 -4.04
C VAL A 256 -19.33 13.28 -3.03
N GLU A 257 -18.75 13.19 -1.82
CA GLU A 257 -18.81 14.25 -0.80
C GLU A 257 -18.30 15.59 -1.35
N GLU A 258 -17.20 15.58 -2.10
CA GLU A 258 -16.65 16.79 -2.72
C GLU A 258 -17.61 17.41 -3.75
N LEU A 259 -18.29 16.59 -4.55
CA LEU A 259 -19.30 17.10 -5.49
C LEU A 259 -20.52 17.66 -4.75
N VAL A 260 -20.99 17.01 -3.68
CA VAL A 260 -22.12 17.50 -2.87
C VAL A 260 -21.80 18.84 -2.25
N ASN A 261 -20.58 19.02 -1.73
CA ASN A 261 -20.14 20.30 -1.16
C ASN A 261 -20.22 21.46 -2.16
N GLU A 262 -20.00 21.18 -3.45
CA GLU A 262 -20.11 22.19 -4.51
C GLU A 262 -21.56 22.65 -4.72
N PHE A 263 -22.54 21.76 -4.58
CA PHE A 263 -23.97 22.12 -4.63
C PHE A 263 -24.35 23.04 -3.48
N ASP A 264 -23.82 22.79 -2.28
CA ASP A 264 -24.14 23.55 -1.08
C ASP A 264 -23.49 24.95 -1.06
N GLN A 265 -22.26 25.08 -1.58
CA GLN A 265 -21.51 26.35 -1.54
C GLN A 265 -21.75 27.24 -2.76
N SER A 266 -21.70 26.67 -3.98
CA SER A 266 -21.69 27.42 -5.25
C SER A 266 -23.05 27.42 -5.96
N GLY A 267 -24.03 26.68 -5.42
CA GLY A 267 -25.38 26.55 -5.94
C GLY A 267 -25.54 25.48 -7.04
N SER A 268 -26.78 25.21 -7.42
CA SER A 268 -27.10 24.06 -8.27
C SER A 268 -26.46 24.10 -9.66
N ALA A 269 -26.35 25.28 -10.27
CA ALA A 269 -25.73 25.42 -11.59
C ALA A 269 -24.23 25.05 -11.58
N ALA A 270 -23.50 25.49 -10.56
CA ALA A 270 -22.10 25.14 -10.34
C ALA A 270 -21.94 23.64 -10.04
N GLY A 271 -22.80 23.10 -9.16
CA GLY A 271 -22.80 21.67 -8.83
C GLY A 271 -23.03 20.77 -10.06
N TYR A 272 -23.99 21.10 -10.93
CA TYR A 272 -24.21 20.34 -12.17
C TYR A 272 -22.99 20.39 -13.10
N LEU A 273 -22.38 21.57 -13.27
CA LEU A 273 -21.18 21.69 -14.08
C LEU A 273 -20.00 20.92 -13.47
N ALA A 274 -19.85 20.96 -12.15
CA ALA A 274 -18.83 20.21 -11.43
C ALA A 274 -18.98 18.70 -11.61
N CYS A 275 -20.21 18.17 -11.52
CA CYS A 275 -20.50 16.77 -11.82
C CYS A 275 -20.11 16.39 -13.26
N ILE A 276 -20.45 17.23 -14.24
CA ILE A 276 -20.09 17.00 -15.65
C ILE A 276 -18.57 16.98 -15.81
N ILE A 277 -17.86 17.97 -15.27
CA ILE A 277 -16.39 18.05 -15.33
C ILE A 277 -15.77 16.81 -14.67
N ALA A 278 -16.24 16.41 -13.49
CA ALA A 278 -15.68 15.27 -12.76
C ALA A 278 -15.89 13.93 -13.51
N ILE A 279 -17.10 13.68 -14.01
CA ILE A 279 -17.43 12.44 -14.75
C ILE A 279 -16.66 12.38 -16.07
N LEU A 280 -16.59 13.49 -16.80
CA LEU A 280 -15.87 13.53 -18.07
C LEU A 280 -14.35 13.48 -17.84
N TYR A 281 -13.82 14.10 -16.79
CA TYR A 281 -12.43 13.91 -16.36
C TYR A 281 -12.14 12.43 -16.11
N PHE A 282 -12.97 11.76 -15.29
CA PHE A 282 -12.85 10.33 -15.04
C PHE A 282 -12.85 9.52 -16.34
N GLY A 283 -13.84 9.75 -17.23
CA GLY A 283 -13.93 9.07 -18.51
C GLY A 283 -12.72 9.31 -19.42
N THR A 284 -12.18 10.52 -19.47
CA THR A 284 -10.99 10.84 -20.27
C THR A 284 -9.74 10.13 -19.77
N VAL A 285 -9.43 10.22 -18.47
CA VAL A 285 -8.25 9.57 -17.88
C VAL A 285 -8.39 8.05 -17.99
N TYR A 286 -9.54 7.49 -17.65
CA TYR A 286 -9.80 6.05 -17.75
C TYR A 286 -9.62 5.53 -19.19
N THR A 287 -10.12 6.26 -20.19
CA THR A 287 -9.98 5.87 -21.60
C THR A 287 -8.52 5.93 -22.06
N LEU A 288 -7.77 6.97 -21.67
CA LEU A 288 -6.35 7.10 -22.01
C LEU A 288 -5.49 6.01 -21.35
N GLU A 289 -5.78 5.65 -20.10
CA GLU A 289 -5.09 4.54 -19.42
C GLU A 289 -5.39 3.19 -20.08
N LYS A 290 -6.66 2.93 -20.40
CA LYS A 290 -7.09 1.72 -21.12
C LYS A 290 -6.52 1.63 -22.53
N LEU A 291 -6.34 2.76 -23.20
CA LEU A 291 -5.72 2.81 -24.53
C LEU A 291 -4.26 2.32 -24.50
N GLY A 292 -3.56 2.50 -23.37
CA GLY A 292 -2.18 2.03 -23.20
C GLY A 292 -2.02 0.50 -23.22
N SER A 293 -3.06 -0.24 -22.85
CA SER A 293 -3.12 -1.71 -22.95
C SER A 293 -3.82 -2.18 -24.23
N GLY A 294 -4.51 -1.28 -24.93
CA GLY A 294 -5.20 -1.55 -26.19
C GLY A 294 -4.27 -1.86 -27.36
N THR A 295 -4.88 -2.31 -28.46
CA THR A 295 -4.23 -2.58 -29.76
C THR A 295 -4.36 -1.41 -30.74
N ILE A 296 -5.08 -0.36 -30.36
CA ILE A 296 -5.31 0.83 -31.20
C ILE A 296 -4.05 1.71 -31.16
N TRP A 297 -3.61 2.15 -32.34
CA TRP A 297 -2.39 2.97 -32.58
C TRP A 297 -1.04 2.29 -32.37
N SER A 298 0.03 3.00 -32.78
CA SER A 298 1.42 2.55 -32.62
C SER A 298 1.81 2.43 -31.14
N THR A 299 2.75 1.53 -30.84
CA THR A 299 3.23 1.26 -29.48
C THR A 299 3.79 2.50 -28.77
N GLY A 300 4.51 3.36 -29.49
CA GLY A 300 5.04 4.60 -28.92
C GLY A 300 3.93 5.58 -28.53
N MET A 301 2.98 5.84 -29.43
CA MET A 301 1.91 6.82 -29.20
C MET A 301 0.97 6.38 -28.08
N ARG A 302 0.59 5.09 -28.02
CA ARG A 302 -0.27 4.59 -26.93
C ARG A 302 0.41 4.69 -25.56
N LEU A 303 1.72 4.47 -25.50
CA LEU A 303 2.46 4.52 -24.24
C LEU A 303 2.58 5.96 -23.74
N ILE A 304 2.87 6.92 -24.62
CA ILE A 304 2.88 8.36 -24.27
C ILE A 304 1.51 8.79 -23.74
N LEU A 305 0.43 8.50 -24.47
CA LEU A 305 -0.91 8.91 -24.04
C LEU A 305 -1.33 8.30 -22.70
N ALA A 306 -0.99 7.03 -22.48
CA ALA A 306 -1.31 6.36 -21.23
C ALA A 306 -0.44 6.84 -20.07
N ASP A 307 0.84 7.10 -20.29
CA ASP A 307 1.76 7.55 -19.24
C ASP A 307 1.42 8.98 -18.78
N TYR A 308 1.03 9.86 -19.71
CA TYR A 308 0.64 11.26 -19.47
C TYR A 308 -0.88 11.47 -19.31
N ALA A 309 -1.67 10.41 -19.05
CA ALA A 309 -3.13 10.48 -18.98
C ALA A 309 -3.64 11.54 -17.98
N TYR A 310 -3.09 11.57 -16.76
CA TYR A 310 -3.44 12.58 -15.74
C TYR A 310 -3.05 14.00 -16.16
N VAL A 311 -1.92 14.15 -16.87
CA VAL A 311 -1.43 15.46 -17.33
C VAL A 311 -2.36 16.03 -18.39
N PHE A 312 -2.66 15.24 -19.42
CA PHE A 312 -3.57 15.66 -20.50
C PHE A 312 -4.98 15.88 -19.98
N GLY A 313 -5.50 14.98 -19.14
CA GLY A 313 -6.81 15.12 -18.52
C GLY A 313 -6.91 16.41 -17.71
N THR A 314 -5.94 16.68 -16.84
CA THR A 314 -5.96 17.88 -15.99
C THR A 314 -5.81 19.15 -16.82
N LEU A 315 -4.86 19.22 -17.75
CA LEU A 315 -4.69 20.41 -18.59
C LEU A 315 -5.93 20.71 -19.45
N PHE A 316 -6.55 19.67 -20.02
CA PHE A 316 -7.74 19.82 -20.84
C PHE A 316 -8.94 20.34 -20.04
N TRP A 317 -9.27 19.70 -18.90
CA TRP A 317 -10.45 20.05 -18.11
C TRP A 317 -10.29 21.35 -17.32
N VAL A 318 -9.08 21.66 -16.86
CA VAL A 318 -8.77 22.98 -16.29
C VAL A 318 -8.90 24.06 -17.38
N GLY A 319 -8.33 23.84 -18.57
CA GLY A 319 -8.48 24.75 -19.71
C GLY A 319 -9.95 24.97 -20.12
N PHE A 320 -10.75 23.89 -20.14
CA PHE A 320 -12.17 23.93 -20.46
C PHE A 320 -12.97 24.80 -19.48
N SER A 321 -12.65 24.74 -18.17
CA SER A 321 -13.30 25.58 -17.16
C SER A 321 -13.03 27.08 -17.31
N HIS A 322 -11.95 27.46 -18.01
CA HIS A 322 -11.59 28.86 -18.27
C HIS A 322 -12.12 29.40 -19.60
N PHE A 323 -12.85 28.59 -20.38
CA PHE A 323 -13.39 29.06 -21.64
C PHE A 323 -14.42 30.17 -21.41
N PRO A 324 -14.25 31.37 -22.00
CA PRO A 324 -15.07 32.53 -21.70
C PRO A 324 -16.51 32.31 -22.15
N GLY A 325 -17.48 32.63 -21.28
CA GLY A 325 -18.90 32.53 -21.57
C GLY A 325 -19.73 32.08 -20.37
N THR A 326 -20.78 31.32 -20.64
CA THR A 326 -21.69 30.76 -19.63
C THR A 326 -20.97 29.88 -18.61
N LEU A 327 -19.88 29.22 -19.01
CA LEU A 327 -19.04 28.40 -18.13
C LEU A 327 -18.38 29.22 -17.03
N THR A 328 -17.72 30.34 -17.34
CA THR A 328 -17.10 31.21 -16.34
C THR A 328 -18.14 31.86 -15.41
N ALA A 329 -19.35 32.10 -15.92
CA ALA A 329 -20.44 32.71 -15.15
C ALA A 329 -21.06 31.79 -14.08
N THR A 330 -20.75 30.48 -14.10
CA THR A 330 -21.25 29.53 -13.10
C THR A 330 -20.49 29.51 -11.77
N HIS A 331 -19.40 30.28 -11.64
CA HIS A 331 -18.65 30.45 -10.38
C HIS A 331 -18.27 29.14 -9.65
N VAL A 332 -17.77 28.13 -10.39
CA VAL A 332 -17.22 26.90 -9.79
C VAL A 332 -16.10 27.23 -8.80
N GLU A 333 -16.12 26.59 -7.63
CA GLU A 333 -15.12 26.77 -6.57
C GLU A 333 -13.73 26.44 -7.09
N ARG A 334 -12.76 27.27 -6.71
CA ARG A 334 -11.35 27.11 -7.06
C ARG A 334 -10.55 26.81 -5.82
N VAL A 335 -9.43 26.13 -6.03
CA VAL A 335 -8.52 25.72 -4.97
C VAL A 335 -8.04 26.94 -4.16
N PRO A 336 -8.26 27.01 -2.84
CA PRO A 336 -7.81 28.15 -2.03
C PRO A 336 -6.29 28.15 -1.93
N VAL A 337 -5.66 29.29 -2.19
CA VAL A 337 -4.21 29.44 -2.12
C VAL A 337 -3.80 30.58 -1.20
N THR A 338 -2.69 30.41 -0.49
CA THR A 338 -2.17 31.37 0.49
C THR A 338 -0.81 31.93 0.03
N LYS A 339 -0.12 32.70 0.89
CA LYS A 339 1.20 33.25 0.56
C LYS A 339 2.22 32.13 0.39
N ALA A 340 3.10 32.25 -0.62
CA ALA A 340 4.13 31.25 -0.91
C ALA A 340 5.05 31.00 0.30
N PHE A 341 5.26 29.73 0.67
CA PHE A 341 6.09 29.28 1.80
C PHE A 341 5.65 29.71 3.20
N TYR A 342 4.45 30.26 3.35
CA TYR A 342 3.87 30.56 4.67
C TYR A 342 2.81 29.53 5.06
N PRO A 343 2.62 29.27 6.36
CA PRO A 343 1.49 28.52 6.84
C PRO A 343 0.17 29.20 6.45
N THR A 344 -0.89 28.41 6.45
CA THR A 344 -2.23 28.82 6.04
C THR A 344 -2.86 29.78 7.05
N GLN A 345 -2.63 29.53 8.34
CA GLN A 345 -2.93 30.47 9.42
C GLN A 345 -1.70 31.37 9.67
N ASP A 346 -1.90 32.59 10.17
CA ASP A 346 -0.81 33.51 10.55
C ASP A 346 -0.08 33.00 11.81
N ARG A 347 0.72 31.94 11.66
CA ARG A 347 1.52 31.30 12.72
C ARG A 347 2.94 31.01 12.24
N SER A 348 3.86 30.79 13.19
CA SER A 348 5.18 30.23 12.89
C SER A 348 5.06 28.76 12.46
N TRP A 349 5.99 28.30 11.62
CA TRP A 349 6.11 26.88 11.27
C TRP A 349 6.35 26.02 12.51
N LEU A 350 7.23 26.47 13.41
CA LEU A 350 7.44 25.79 14.69
C LEU A 350 6.24 26.05 15.61
N ILE A 351 5.58 24.97 16.05
CA ILE A 351 4.54 25.05 17.08
C ILE A 351 5.21 25.11 18.46
N ASP A 352 4.75 25.99 19.33
CA ASP A 352 5.17 26.08 20.74
C ASP A 352 4.62 24.89 21.56
N PHE A 353 5.07 23.68 21.23
CA PHE A 353 4.55 22.43 21.81
C PHE A 353 4.91 22.27 23.30
N TRP A 354 5.91 23.00 23.81
CA TRP A 354 6.29 23.00 25.23
C TRP A 354 5.26 23.72 26.12
N ASN A 355 4.40 24.57 25.55
CA ASN A 355 3.36 25.29 26.27
C ASN A 355 2.04 24.51 26.31
N LEU A 356 2.08 23.28 26.84
CA LEU A 356 0.90 22.43 26.98
C LEU A 356 0.82 21.84 28.39
N GLU A 357 -0.38 21.81 28.98
CA GLU A 357 -0.60 21.17 30.28
C GLU A 357 -0.21 19.69 30.19
N VAL A 358 0.53 19.21 31.20
CA VAL A 358 1.07 17.83 31.25
C VAL A 358 -0.02 16.77 31.05
N LYS A 359 -1.26 17.05 31.48
CA LYS A 359 -2.42 16.20 31.25
C LYS A 359 -2.61 15.87 29.77
N TRP A 360 -2.58 16.87 28.89
CA TRP A 360 -2.82 16.70 27.45
C TRP A 360 -1.66 15.98 26.76
N ILE A 361 -0.44 16.11 27.28
CA ILE A 361 0.73 15.37 26.80
C ILE A 361 0.51 13.86 26.96
N PHE A 362 -0.01 13.41 28.12
CA PHE A 362 -0.31 12.00 28.35
C PHE A 362 -1.56 11.53 27.59
N VAL A 363 -2.56 12.41 27.41
CA VAL A 363 -3.74 12.10 26.59
C VAL A 363 -3.37 11.90 25.12
N ALA A 364 -2.30 12.51 24.62
CA ALA A 364 -1.82 12.31 23.25
C ALA A 364 -1.16 10.94 23.01
N VAL A 365 -0.79 10.19 24.06
CA VAL A 365 -0.08 8.89 23.94
C VAL A 365 -0.90 7.85 23.15
N PRO A 366 -2.18 7.57 23.45
CA PRO A 366 -2.98 6.63 22.66
C PRO A 366 -3.16 7.06 21.21
N PHE A 367 -3.27 8.37 20.95
CA PHE A 367 -3.38 8.91 19.59
C PHE A 367 -2.10 8.66 18.82
N GLY A 368 -0.94 8.95 19.41
CA GLY A 368 0.36 8.66 18.79
C GLY A 368 0.58 7.17 18.54
N PHE A 369 0.12 6.30 19.45
CA PHE A 369 0.15 4.85 19.23
C PHE A 369 -0.73 4.43 18.06
N LEU A 370 -1.96 4.95 17.95
CA LEU A 370 -2.86 4.67 16.84
C LEU A 370 -2.33 5.20 15.50
N THR A 371 -1.69 6.38 15.49
CA THR A 371 -0.99 6.91 14.31
C THR A 371 0.16 5.99 13.89
N MET A 372 0.97 5.52 14.85
CA MET A 372 2.02 4.54 14.56
C MET A 372 1.43 3.25 14.01
N LEU A 373 0.32 2.76 14.58
CA LEU A 373 -0.33 1.53 14.13
C LEU A 373 -0.84 1.66 12.69
N LEU A 374 -1.43 2.79 12.34
CA LEU A 374 -1.83 3.12 10.97
C LEU A 374 -0.64 3.11 10.02
N PHE A 375 0.41 3.85 10.36
CA PHE A 375 1.59 3.97 9.51
C PHE A 375 2.34 2.66 9.38
N TYR A 376 2.34 1.85 10.44
CA TYR A 376 2.89 0.50 10.43
C TYR A 376 2.21 -0.38 9.40
N TYR A 377 0.88 -0.32 9.29
CA TYR A 377 0.17 -1.07 8.25
C TYR A 377 0.39 -0.44 6.87
N ASP A 378 0.06 0.84 6.70
CA ASP A 378 0.08 1.53 5.40
C ASP A 378 1.45 1.50 4.73
N HIS A 379 2.52 1.84 5.47
CA HIS A 379 3.87 1.89 4.91
C HIS A 379 4.36 0.49 4.52
N ASN A 380 4.14 -0.52 5.37
CA ASN A 380 4.61 -1.88 5.08
C ASN A 380 3.80 -2.51 3.94
N VAL A 381 2.47 -2.31 3.90
CA VAL A 381 1.64 -2.80 2.78
C VAL A 381 1.96 -2.06 1.50
N SER A 382 2.18 -0.74 1.53
CA SER A 382 2.64 0.04 0.37
C SER A 382 3.99 -0.50 -0.14
N SER A 383 4.95 -0.75 0.75
CA SER A 383 6.27 -1.29 0.39
C SER A 383 6.19 -2.71 -0.19
N ILE A 384 5.41 -3.60 0.42
CA ILE A 384 5.15 -4.95 -0.11
C ILE A 384 4.48 -4.89 -1.48
N THR A 385 3.53 -3.97 -1.68
CA THR A 385 2.78 -3.84 -2.94
C THR A 385 3.64 -3.21 -4.05
N ALA A 386 4.51 -2.26 -3.71
CA ALA A 386 5.54 -1.74 -4.62
C ALA A 386 6.53 -2.82 -5.07
N GLN A 387 6.70 -3.84 -4.23
CA GLN A 387 7.55 -4.99 -4.45
C GLN A 387 6.78 -6.28 -4.73
N ALA A 388 5.52 -6.14 -5.18
CA ALA A 388 4.66 -7.27 -5.44
C ALA A 388 5.32 -8.25 -6.41
N ARG A 389 4.99 -9.53 -6.27
CA ARG A 389 5.59 -10.64 -7.03
C ARG A 389 5.55 -10.49 -8.56
N GLN A 390 4.61 -9.70 -9.07
CA GLN A 390 4.45 -9.40 -10.49
C GLN A 390 5.62 -8.58 -11.08
N TYR A 391 6.41 -7.91 -10.24
CA TYR A 391 7.52 -7.06 -10.64
C TYR A 391 8.86 -7.81 -10.51
N PRO A 392 9.63 -7.99 -11.60
CA PRO A 392 10.92 -8.66 -11.57
C PRO A 392 12.01 -7.74 -10.99
N LEU A 393 11.97 -7.51 -9.67
CA LEU A 393 12.96 -6.71 -8.93
C LEU A 393 14.26 -7.48 -8.67
N LYS A 394 15.40 -6.81 -8.79
CA LYS A 394 16.74 -7.41 -8.62
C LYS A 394 17.41 -6.98 -7.32
N LYS A 395 17.15 -5.76 -6.85
CA LYS A 395 17.78 -5.19 -5.64
C LYS A 395 16.92 -5.49 -4.40
N PRO A 396 17.53 -5.80 -3.24
CA PRO A 396 16.78 -5.96 -1.99
C PRO A 396 16.26 -4.60 -1.50
N GLY A 397 15.07 -4.58 -0.91
CA GLY A 397 14.54 -3.41 -0.19
C GLY A 397 14.86 -3.46 1.31
N GLY A 398 14.37 -2.48 2.07
CA GLY A 398 14.41 -2.51 3.52
C GLY A 398 13.06 -2.07 4.10
N PHE A 399 12.70 -2.64 5.24
CA PHE A 399 11.42 -2.37 5.91
C PHE A 399 11.64 -1.72 7.26
N HIS A 400 12.65 -2.15 8.01
CA HIS A 400 12.96 -1.64 9.34
C HIS A 400 13.56 -0.25 9.29
N TRP A 401 14.54 -0.06 8.40
CA TRP A 401 15.18 1.24 8.22
C TRP A 401 14.19 2.28 7.69
N ASP A 402 13.34 1.89 6.75
CA ASP A 402 12.37 2.80 6.14
C ASP A 402 11.28 3.18 7.15
N PHE A 403 10.86 2.25 8.01
CA PHE A 403 9.93 2.56 9.10
C PHE A 403 10.55 3.46 10.18
N PHE A 404 11.85 3.31 10.46
CA PHE A 404 12.58 4.24 11.34
C PHE A 404 12.64 5.64 10.72
N LEU A 405 12.95 5.73 9.42
CA LEU A 405 13.00 6.98 8.68
C LEU A 405 11.63 7.67 8.63
N LEU A 406 10.54 6.90 8.51
CA LEU A 406 9.17 7.39 8.61
C LEU A 406 8.90 8.04 9.97
N GLY A 407 9.44 7.46 11.05
CA GLY A 407 9.39 8.05 12.39
C GLY A 407 10.08 9.41 12.45
N CYS A 408 11.24 9.55 11.80
CA CYS A 408 11.96 10.83 11.72
C CYS A 408 11.17 11.90 10.94
N THR A 409 10.56 11.55 9.80
CA THR A 409 9.72 12.50 9.05
C THR A 409 8.46 12.86 9.82
N THR A 410 7.86 11.90 10.53
CA THR A 410 6.68 12.12 11.39
C THR A 410 6.99 13.05 12.55
N PHE A 411 8.17 12.89 13.17
CA PHE A 411 8.64 13.78 14.24
C PHE A 411 8.75 15.22 13.77
N ILE A 412 9.42 15.44 12.63
CA ILE A 412 9.61 16.77 12.04
C ILE A 412 8.25 17.36 11.63
N SER A 413 7.39 16.58 10.96
CA SER A 413 6.05 17.01 10.59
C SER A 413 5.20 17.41 11.81
N GLY A 414 5.26 16.64 12.90
CA GLY A 414 4.53 16.96 14.13
C GLY A 414 4.96 18.30 14.74
N ILE A 415 6.26 18.53 14.86
CA ILE A 415 6.82 19.78 15.42
C ILE A 415 6.51 20.99 14.54
N LEU A 416 6.52 20.81 13.21
CA LEU A 416 6.23 21.85 12.23
C LEU A 416 4.73 22.05 11.97
N GLY A 417 3.86 21.28 12.63
CA GLY A 417 2.41 21.38 12.42
C GLY A 417 1.96 20.98 11.02
N LEU A 418 2.68 20.07 10.38
CA LEU A 418 2.39 19.52 9.06
C LEU A 418 1.54 18.25 9.18
N PRO A 419 0.68 17.94 8.19
CA PRO A 419 0.06 16.62 8.12
C PRO A 419 1.16 15.57 8.04
N MET A 420 1.04 14.49 8.81
CA MET A 420 2.09 13.48 8.90
C MET A 420 2.12 12.64 7.60
N PRO A 421 3.24 12.58 6.88
CA PRO A 421 3.31 11.88 5.60
C PRO A 421 3.50 10.37 5.83
N ASN A 422 2.81 9.53 5.04
CA ASN A 422 2.87 8.08 5.13
C ASN A 422 2.91 7.39 3.75
N GLY A 423 3.12 6.06 3.78
CA GLY A 423 3.21 5.26 2.57
C GLY A 423 1.90 5.24 1.77
N LEU A 424 1.99 5.56 0.49
CA LEU A 424 0.86 5.68 -0.41
C LEU A 424 0.52 4.31 -1.04
N VAL A 425 -0.56 3.66 -0.59
CA VAL A 425 -0.86 2.28 -1.05
C VAL A 425 -1.24 2.20 -2.53
N PRO A 426 -2.14 3.02 -3.09
CA PRO A 426 -2.47 2.96 -4.52
C PRO A 426 -1.37 3.51 -5.42
N GLN A 427 -0.63 4.53 -4.97
CA GLN A 427 0.39 5.17 -5.81
C GLN A 427 1.70 4.37 -5.91
N ALA A 428 2.08 3.63 -4.88
CA ALA A 428 3.33 2.87 -4.87
C ALA A 428 3.45 1.81 -5.97
N PRO A 429 2.45 0.93 -6.23
CA PRO A 429 2.54 0.01 -7.36
C PRO A 429 2.47 0.71 -8.72
N VAL A 430 1.73 1.81 -8.85
CA VAL A 430 1.68 2.61 -10.09
C VAL A 430 3.06 3.18 -10.42
N HIS A 431 3.84 3.56 -9.41
CA HIS A 431 5.22 3.98 -9.60
C HIS A 431 6.09 2.84 -10.12
N THR A 432 6.05 1.66 -9.49
CA THR A 432 6.79 0.48 -9.97
C THR A 432 6.34 0.08 -11.38
N ASP A 433 5.04 0.09 -11.68
CA ASP A 433 4.47 -0.20 -13.02
C ASP A 433 5.02 0.77 -14.08
N SER A 434 5.08 2.06 -13.77
CA SER A 434 5.60 3.07 -14.70
C SER A 434 7.10 2.87 -15.02
N LEU A 435 7.86 2.30 -14.09
CA LEU A 435 9.28 1.98 -14.23
C LEU A 435 9.51 0.57 -14.82
N THR A 436 8.46 -0.22 -14.96
CA THR A 436 8.53 -1.58 -15.50
C THR A 436 8.56 -1.53 -17.03
N ILE A 437 9.50 -2.26 -17.61
CA ILE A 437 9.60 -2.50 -19.04
C ILE A 437 8.71 -3.71 -19.35
N TYR A 438 7.67 -3.47 -20.13
CA TYR A 438 6.78 -4.50 -20.64
C TYR A 438 7.15 -4.81 -22.09
N GLU A 439 7.44 -6.07 -22.37
CA GLU A 439 7.57 -6.59 -23.72
C GLU A 439 6.27 -7.28 -24.11
N THR A 440 5.79 -7.00 -25.32
CA THR A 440 4.58 -7.64 -25.86
C THR A 440 5.02 -8.76 -26.77
N GLU A 441 4.95 -9.99 -26.28
CA GLU A 441 5.21 -11.20 -27.07
C GLU A 441 3.91 -11.64 -27.75
N LEU A 442 4.01 -12.11 -28.99
CA LEU A 442 2.89 -12.71 -29.70
C LEU A 442 2.86 -14.21 -29.37
N LYS A 443 1.91 -14.65 -28.54
CA LYS A 443 1.63 -16.08 -28.39
C LYS A 443 0.69 -16.52 -29.50
N ILE A 444 1.19 -17.41 -30.34
CA ILE A 444 0.41 -18.11 -31.37
C ILE A 444 -0.10 -19.38 -30.72
N VAL A 445 -1.39 -19.44 -30.40
CA VAL A 445 -2.03 -20.67 -29.92
C VAL A 445 -2.62 -21.38 -31.14
N SER A 446 -2.10 -22.57 -31.44
CA SER A 446 -2.64 -23.46 -32.47
C SER A 446 -3.89 -24.15 -31.91
N THR A 447 -5.05 -23.86 -32.49
CA THR A 447 -6.31 -24.53 -32.13
C THR A 447 -6.28 -25.97 -32.67
N SER A 448 -6.77 -26.95 -31.91
CA SER A 448 -6.87 -28.36 -32.33
C SER A 448 -7.97 -28.62 -33.37
N GLU A 449 -8.80 -27.63 -33.68
CA GLU A 449 -9.86 -27.70 -34.68
C GLU A 449 -9.49 -26.85 -35.91
N GLY A 450 -8.78 -27.47 -36.86
CA GLY A 450 -8.60 -26.96 -38.23
C GLY A 450 -7.24 -26.32 -38.53
N GLU A 451 -6.58 -26.80 -39.58
CA GLU A 451 -5.38 -26.19 -40.18
C GLU A 451 -5.65 -24.71 -40.53
N GLY A 452 -4.95 -23.80 -39.85
CA GLY A 452 -4.85 -22.39 -40.24
C GLY A 452 -5.46 -21.33 -39.31
N THR A 453 -6.13 -21.70 -38.21
CA THR A 453 -6.61 -20.70 -37.23
C THR A 453 -5.58 -20.45 -36.12
N GLU A 454 -4.56 -19.66 -36.45
CA GLU A 454 -3.62 -19.11 -35.46
C GLU A 454 -4.30 -18.02 -34.64
N ILE A 455 -4.61 -18.27 -33.36
CA ILE A 455 -5.06 -17.20 -32.48
C ILE A 455 -3.82 -16.43 -32.02
N ARG A 456 -3.59 -15.26 -32.64
CA ARG A 456 -2.53 -14.32 -32.29
C ARG A 456 -2.95 -13.50 -31.07
N ARG A 457 -2.43 -13.83 -29.90
CA ARG A 457 -2.68 -13.06 -28.67
C ARG A 457 -1.44 -12.28 -28.25
N PRO A 458 -1.55 -10.96 -28.00
CA PRO A 458 -0.48 -10.21 -27.37
C PRO A 458 -0.43 -10.60 -25.89
N VAL A 459 0.67 -11.23 -25.46
CA VAL A 459 0.95 -11.51 -24.06
C VAL A 459 2.00 -10.52 -23.60
N THR A 460 1.63 -9.69 -22.62
CA THR A 460 2.56 -8.73 -22.04
C THR A 460 3.34 -9.40 -20.90
N LYS A 461 4.66 -9.34 -20.98
CA LYS A 461 5.57 -9.86 -19.97
C LYS A 461 6.39 -8.71 -19.39
N ALA A 462 6.41 -8.59 -18.07
CA ALA A 462 7.31 -7.68 -17.38
C ALA A 462 8.73 -8.28 -17.42
N THR A 463 9.67 -7.61 -18.10
CA THR A 463 11.04 -8.13 -18.27
C THR A 463 12.00 -7.59 -17.22
N ALA A 464 11.94 -6.30 -16.95
CA ALA A 464 12.78 -5.65 -15.96
C ALA A 464 12.10 -4.40 -15.38
N VAL A 465 12.48 -4.04 -14.15
CA VAL A 465 12.11 -2.77 -13.52
C VAL A 465 13.35 -1.91 -13.39
N VAL A 466 13.25 -0.64 -13.76
CA VAL A 466 14.31 0.36 -13.52
C VAL A 466 14.24 0.80 -12.06
N GLU A 467 15.06 0.20 -11.21
CA GLU A 467 15.13 0.51 -9.78
C GLU A 467 16.01 1.74 -9.53
N GLN A 468 15.40 2.89 -9.23
CA GLN A 468 16.06 4.19 -9.14
C GLN A 468 15.53 5.07 -7.98
N ARG A 469 16.25 6.16 -7.67
CA ARG A 469 15.92 7.16 -6.63
C ARG A 469 15.51 8.54 -7.17
N VAL A 470 15.85 8.79 -8.42
CA VAL A 470 15.83 10.08 -9.09
C VAL A 470 14.41 10.59 -9.35
N SER A 471 13.46 9.73 -9.74
CA SER A 471 12.07 10.14 -9.98
C SER A 471 11.41 10.65 -8.71
N HIS A 472 11.62 9.97 -7.59
CA HIS A 472 11.04 10.33 -6.31
C HIS A 472 11.64 11.63 -5.78
N PHE A 473 12.96 11.82 -5.97
CA PHE A 473 13.64 13.08 -5.64
C PHE A 473 13.12 14.26 -6.47
N PHE A 474 13.03 14.12 -7.79
CA PHE A 474 12.52 15.20 -8.67
C PHE A 474 11.03 15.46 -8.47
N MET A 475 10.24 14.44 -8.13
CA MET A 475 8.85 14.62 -7.70
C MET A 475 8.80 15.52 -6.45
N GLY A 476 9.64 15.25 -5.45
CA GLY A 476 9.76 16.09 -4.24
C GLY A 476 10.18 17.53 -4.56
N LEU A 477 11.16 17.72 -5.45
CA LEU A 477 11.54 19.05 -5.93
C LEU A 477 10.41 19.76 -6.69
N GLY A 478 9.63 19.01 -7.48
CA GLY A 478 8.43 19.53 -8.15
C GLY A 478 7.38 20.04 -7.17
N LEU A 479 7.16 19.33 -6.06
CA LEU A 479 6.27 19.75 -4.97
C LEU A 479 6.78 20.99 -4.21
N ILE A 480 8.10 21.18 -4.09
CA ILE A 480 8.65 22.46 -3.61
C ILE A 480 8.42 23.55 -4.66
N GLY A 481 8.59 23.21 -5.93
CA GLY A 481 8.30 24.10 -7.06
C GLY A 481 6.86 24.61 -7.02
N THR A 482 5.85 23.77 -6.76
CA THR A 482 4.45 24.19 -6.67
C THR A 482 4.16 25.17 -5.54
N MET A 483 4.97 25.17 -4.48
CA MET A 483 4.85 26.16 -3.40
C MET A 483 5.35 27.56 -3.80
N THR A 484 6.07 27.68 -4.92
CA THR A 484 6.51 28.98 -5.43
C THR A 484 5.32 29.80 -5.94
N GLY A 485 5.37 31.12 -5.71
CA GLY A 485 4.30 32.05 -6.09
C GLY A 485 3.69 31.85 -7.49
N PRO A 486 4.47 31.75 -8.59
CA PRO A 486 3.89 31.63 -9.93
C PRO A 486 3.16 30.30 -10.15
N LEU A 487 3.68 29.18 -9.64
CA LEU A 487 3.03 27.87 -9.79
C LEU A 487 1.81 27.73 -8.86
N LEU A 488 1.83 28.40 -7.72
CA LEU A 488 0.71 28.46 -6.80
C LEU A 488 -0.47 29.28 -7.39
N VAL A 489 -0.18 30.33 -8.17
CA VAL A 489 -1.21 31.02 -8.99
C VAL A 489 -1.79 30.08 -10.04
N VAL A 490 -0.96 29.28 -10.71
CA VAL A 490 -1.45 28.25 -11.66
C VAL A 490 -2.34 27.22 -10.95
N LEU A 491 -2.01 26.86 -9.71
CA LEU A 491 -2.81 25.91 -8.94
C LEU A 491 -4.21 26.47 -8.61
N HIS A 492 -4.30 27.75 -8.30
CA HIS A 492 -5.58 28.44 -8.08
C HIS A 492 -6.48 28.47 -9.32
N LEU A 493 -5.94 28.22 -10.52
CA LEU A 493 -6.75 28.11 -11.73
C LEU A 493 -7.56 26.80 -11.79
N MET A 494 -7.18 25.78 -11.01
CA MET A 494 -7.85 24.48 -11.04
C MET A 494 -9.21 24.55 -10.31
N PRO A 495 -10.31 24.11 -10.95
CA PRO A 495 -11.59 24.00 -10.28
C PRO A 495 -11.61 22.79 -9.33
N ALA A 496 -12.29 22.91 -8.19
CA ALA A 496 -12.44 21.87 -7.17
C ALA A 496 -13.00 20.56 -7.77
N ALA A 497 -13.91 20.67 -8.75
CA ALA A 497 -14.53 19.56 -9.47
C ALA A 497 -13.54 18.54 -10.09
N VAL A 498 -12.35 18.98 -10.54
CA VAL A 498 -11.35 18.06 -11.12
C VAL A 498 -10.84 17.08 -10.07
N PHE A 499 -10.73 17.50 -8.81
CA PHE A 499 -10.26 16.66 -7.72
C PHE A 499 -11.26 15.55 -7.36
N ALA A 500 -12.57 15.81 -7.48
CA ALA A 500 -13.58 14.75 -7.41
C ALA A 500 -13.40 13.71 -8.52
N GLY A 501 -13.11 14.15 -9.75
CA GLY A 501 -12.78 13.26 -10.86
C GLY A 501 -11.54 12.40 -10.59
N VAL A 502 -10.50 12.98 -9.97
CA VAL A 502 -9.29 12.25 -9.55
C VAL A 502 -9.62 11.18 -8.51
N PHE A 503 -10.46 11.48 -7.53
CA PHE A 503 -10.92 10.50 -6.56
C PHE A 503 -11.64 9.32 -7.22
N PHE A 504 -12.45 9.57 -8.25
CA PHE A 504 -13.10 8.50 -9.00
C PHE A 504 -12.11 7.64 -9.77
N VAL A 505 -11.10 8.22 -10.44
CA VAL A 505 -10.10 7.43 -11.19
C VAL A 505 -9.32 6.52 -10.25
N VAL A 506 -8.78 7.07 -9.15
CA VAL A 506 -7.97 6.30 -8.21
C VAL A 506 -8.82 5.29 -7.44
N GLY A 507 -10.03 5.68 -7.00
CA GLY A 507 -10.95 4.80 -6.28
C GLY A 507 -11.42 3.63 -7.13
N TRP A 508 -11.85 3.91 -8.37
CA TRP A 508 -12.28 2.87 -9.30
C TRP A 508 -11.13 1.95 -9.70
N GLY A 509 -9.94 2.50 -9.97
CA GLY A 509 -8.75 1.69 -10.28
C GLY A 509 -8.39 0.71 -9.17
N SER A 510 -8.55 1.11 -7.90
CA SER A 510 -8.34 0.23 -6.73
C SER A 510 -9.41 -0.86 -6.60
N ILE A 511 -10.66 -0.57 -6.97
CA ILE A 511 -11.77 -1.55 -6.95
C ILE A 511 -11.65 -2.53 -8.12
N GLU A 512 -11.34 -2.04 -9.32
CA GLU A 512 -11.26 -2.80 -10.57
C GLU A 512 -10.11 -3.82 -10.55
N SER A 513 -8.92 -3.39 -10.11
CA SER A 513 -7.73 -4.24 -10.08
C SER A 513 -7.79 -5.33 -8.99
N ASN A 514 -8.73 -5.21 -8.04
CA ASN A 514 -8.83 -6.02 -6.84
C ASN A 514 -9.23 -7.48 -7.14
N GLY A 515 -8.56 -8.44 -6.47
CA GLY A 515 -8.91 -9.86 -6.57
C GLY A 515 -10.31 -10.19 -6.07
N ILE A 516 -10.84 -9.45 -5.08
CA ILE A 516 -12.21 -9.64 -4.58
C ILE A 516 -13.23 -9.43 -5.70
N LEU A 517 -13.08 -8.36 -6.49
CA LEU A 517 -13.98 -8.07 -7.60
C LEU A 517 -13.86 -9.13 -8.70
N LYS A 518 -12.63 -9.55 -9.04
CA LYS A 518 -12.39 -10.60 -10.05
C LYS A 518 -13.05 -11.92 -9.64
N LYS A 519 -12.92 -12.32 -8.37
CA LYS A 519 -13.58 -13.52 -7.81
C LYS A 519 -15.10 -13.38 -7.80
N LEU A 520 -15.64 -12.18 -7.54
CA LEU A 520 -17.07 -11.88 -7.60
C LEU A 520 -17.61 -11.96 -9.03
N ILE A 521 -16.88 -11.40 -10.01
CA ILE A 521 -17.20 -11.51 -11.44
C ILE A 521 -17.21 -12.99 -11.83
N TYR A 522 -16.19 -13.77 -11.48
CA TYR A 522 -16.14 -15.22 -11.75
C TYR A 522 -17.36 -15.99 -11.20
N LEU A 523 -17.83 -15.64 -10.00
CA LEU A 523 -19.03 -16.24 -9.42
C LEU A 523 -20.29 -15.93 -10.24
N GLN A 524 -20.38 -14.72 -10.79
CA GLN A 524 -21.49 -14.26 -11.64
C GLN A 524 -21.36 -14.72 -13.10
N SER A 525 -20.15 -15.03 -13.58
CA SER A 525 -19.90 -15.52 -14.93
C SER A 525 -20.58 -16.86 -15.20
N GLU A 526 -21.19 -16.99 -16.36
CA GLU A 526 -21.84 -18.21 -16.82
C GLU A 526 -20.77 -19.29 -17.11
N LYS A 527 -21.05 -20.52 -16.66
CA LYS A 527 -20.11 -21.67 -16.78
C LYS A 527 -19.68 -21.98 -18.22
N ARG A 528 -20.47 -21.59 -19.21
CA ARG A 528 -20.20 -21.86 -20.63
C ARG A 528 -19.06 -21.02 -21.21
N PHE A 529 -18.87 -19.80 -20.68
CA PHE A 529 -17.87 -18.86 -21.18
C PHE A 529 -16.54 -18.93 -20.42
N ILE A 530 -16.48 -19.76 -19.37
CA ILE A 530 -15.26 -20.00 -18.60
C ILE A 530 -14.40 -21.01 -19.35
N GLN A 531 -13.14 -20.65 -19.59
CA GLN A 531 -12.18 -21.57 -20.21
C GLN A 531 -12.00 -22.80 -19.31
N ARG A 532 -12.00 -23.99 -19.91
CA ARG A 532 -11.89 -25.28 -19.19
C ARG A 532 -10.59 -25.44 -18.39
N ASP A 533 -9.61 -24.63 -18.72
CA ASP A 533 -8.29 -24.58 -18.07
C ASP A 533 -8.23 -23.63 -16.87
N GLU A 534 -9.32 -22.94 -16.52
CA GLU A 534 -9.28 -21.97 -15.44
C GLU A 534 -9.16 -22.67 -14.06
N PRO A 535 -8.09 -22.41 -13.28
CA PRO A 535 -7.82 -23.08 -12.01
C PRO A 535 -8.89 -22.87 -10.94
N MET A 536 -9.69 -21.80 -11.03
CA MET A 536 -10.87 -21.59 -10.17
C MET A 536 -11.96 -22.66 -10.35
N LEU A 537 -11.92 -23.46 -11.43
CA LEU A 537 -12.82 -24.60 -11.62
C LEU A 537 -12.49 -25.77 -10.69
N LEU A 538 -11.26 -25.84 -10.16
CA LEU A 538 -10.83 -26.90 -9.23
C LEU A 538 -11.56 -26.79 -7.88
N ILE A 539 -12.12 -25.62 -7.55
CA ILE A 539 -12.82 -25.37 -6.29
C ILE A 539 -14.34 -25.29 -6.54
N PRO A 540 -15.17 -25.93 -5.69
CA PRO A 540 -16.61 -25.72 -5.76
C PRO A 540 -16.98 -24.26 -5.42
N ARG A 541 -17.77 -23.61 -6.28
CA ARG A 541 -18.25 -22.21 -6.09
C ARG A 541 -18.84 -21.93 -4.70
N ARG A 542 -19.46 -22.94 -4.06
CA ARG A 542 -20.02 -22.84 -2.70
C ARG A 542 -18.97 -22.50 -1.63
N LYS A 543 -17.70 -22.85 -1.85
CA LYS A 543 -16.58 -22.55 -0.94
C LYS A 543 -16.01 -21.16 -1.18
N ILE A 544 -16.07 -20.64 -2.41
CA ILE A 544 -15.58 -19.30 -2.73
C ILE A 544 -16.46 -18.21 -2.07
N ILE A 545 -17.77 -18.45 -1.99
CA ILE A 545 -18.74 -17.51 -1.38
C ILE A 545 -18.39 -17.13 0.07
N PRO A 546 -18.18 -18.05 1.02
CA PRO A 546 -17.84 -17.68 2.40
C PRO A 546 -16.47 -17.00 2.51
N TYR A 547 -15.52 -17.28 1.62
CA TYR A 547 -14.23 -16.58 1.59
C TYR A 547 -14.40 -15.10 1.25
N ILE A 548 -15.09 -14.81 0.13
CA ILE A 548 -15.40 -13.44 -0.28
C ILE A 548 -16.30 -12.76 0.74
N GLY A 549 -17.29 -13.47 1.28
CA GLY A 549 -18.20 -12.95 2.30
C GLY A 549 -17.46 -12.46 3.54
N LEU A 550 -16.42 -13.19 3.99
CA LEU A 550 -15.59 -12.77 5.12
C LEU A 550 -14.75 -11.51 4.78
N GLN A 551 -14.19 -11.43 3.58
CA GLN A 551 -13.46 -10.24 3.13
C GLN A 551 -14.38 -9.02 3.05
N LEU A 552 -15.54 -9.14 2.40
CA LEU A 552 -16.52 -8.08 2.27
C LEU A 552 -17.07 -7.64 3.62
N PHE A 553 -17.25 -8.57 4.57
CA PHE A 553 -17.62 -8.22 5.95
C PHE A 553 -16.53 -7.36 6.62
N GLY A 554 -15.26 -7.72 6.46
CA GLY A 554 -14.14 -6.91 6.97
C GLY A 554 -14.09 -5.52 6.36
N VAL A 555 -14.28 -5.42 5.03
CA VAL A 555 -14.36 -4.13 4.31
C VAL A 555 -15.54 -3.30 4.81
N ALA A 556 -16.74 -3.89 4.87
CA ALA A 556 -17.94 -3.20 5.33
C ALA A 556 -17.83 -2.72 6.78
N ALA A 557 -17.22 -3.51 7.66
CA ALA A 557 -16.94 -3.12 9.03
C ALA A 557 -15.99 -1.91 9.10
N CYS A 558 -14.93 -1.90 8.29
CA CYS A 558 -14.00 -0.76 8.23
C CYS A 558 -14.68 0.50 7.69
N VAL A 559 -15.50 0.39 6.64
CA VAL A 559 -16.27 1.53 6.09
C VAL A 559 -17.26 2.06 7.14
N ALA A 560 -18.05 1.18 7.78
CA ALA A 560 -19.03 1.57 8.77
C ALA A 560 -18.39 2.31 9.96
N VAL A 561 -17.26 1.82 10.45
CA VAL A 561 -16.53 2.46 11.57
C VAL A 561 -15.93 3.81 11.14
N SER A 562 -15.48 3.94 9.89
CA SER A 562 -14.89 5.18 9.35
C SER A 562 -15.89 6.36 9.33
N HIS A 563 -17.19 6.09 9.28
CA HIS A 563 -18.24 7.12 9.33
C HIS A 563 -18.65 7.52 10.76
N THR A 564 -18.02 6.95 11.79
CA THR A 564 -18.33 7.23 13.20
C THR A 564 -17.16 7.95 13.88
N LEU A 565 -17.38 8.51 15.07
CA LEU A 565 -16.28 9.01 15.91
C LEU A 565 -15.28 7.90 16.32
N ALA A 566 -15.68 6.63 16.22
CA ALA A 566 -14.79 5.49 16.43
C ALA A 566 -13.82 5.25 15.25
N ALA A 567 -13.89 6.08 14.20
CA ALA A 567 -12.96 6.04 13.08
C ALA A 567 -11.51 6.05 13.54
N ILE A 568 -11.17 6.73 14.64
CA ILE A 568 -9.81 6.74 15.18
C ILE A 568 -9.22 5.33 15.48
N GLY A 569 -10.09 4.34 15.75
CA GLY A 569 -9.71 2.96 16.00
C GLY A 569 -9.64 2.07 14.75
N PHE A 570 -9.91 2.59 13.54
CA PHE A 570 -9.91 1.81 12.31
C PHE A 570 -8.58 1.03 12.06
N PRO A 571 -7.37 1.55 12.40
CA PRO A 571 -6.13 0.82 12.16
C PRO A 571 -6.08 -0.51 12.91
N VAL A 572 -6.70 -0.57 14.09
CA VAL A 572 -6.81 -1.79 14.90
C VAL A 572 -7.64 -2.83 14.17
N LEU A 573 -8.74 -2.43 13.52
CA LEU A 573 -9.61 -3.34 12.78
C LEU A 573 -8.91 -3.95 11.57
N ILE A 574 -8.15 -3.15 10.83
CA ILE A 574 -7.41 -3.64 9.65
C ILE A 574 -6.35 -4.65 10.09
N ILE A 575 -5.58 -4.35 11.13
CA ILE A 575 -4.58 -5.28 11.64
C ILE A 575 -5.22 -6.55 12.20
N LEU A 576 -6.42 -6.45 12.79
CA LEU A 576 -7.19 -7.61 13.26
C LEU A 576 -7.61 -8.55 12.13
N LEU A 577 -7.71 -8.08 10.88
CA LEU A 577 -8.00 -8.94 9.73
C LEU A 577 -6.89 -9.96 9.47
N ILE A 578 -5.62 -9.64 9.81
CA ILE A 578 -4.49 -10.56 9.63
C ILE A 578 -4.62 -11.81 10.51
N PRO A 579 -4.69 -11.73 11.86
CA PRO A 579 -4.86 -12.90 12.71
C PRO A 579 -6.21 -13.57 12.47
N LEU A 580 -7.25 -12.81 12.13
CA LEU A 580 -8.55 -13.37 11.75
C LEU A 580 -8.42 -14.31 10.55
N ARG A 581 -7.65 -13.94 9.52
CA ARG A 581 -7.33 -14.82 8.39
C ARG A 581 -6.59 -16.07 8.85
N ILE A 582 -5.57 -15.93 9.70
CA ILE A 582 -4.75 -17.06 10.15
C ILE A 582 -5.55 -18.04 11.04
N LEU A 583 -6.51 -17.54 11.82
CA LEU A 583 -7.26 -18.34 12.80
C LEU A 583 -8.56 -18.93 12.25
N LEU A 584 -9.33 -18.15 11.49
CA LEU A 584 -10.67 -18.54 11.02
C LEU A 584 -10.61 -19.25 9.68
N VAL A 585 -9.82 -18.78 8.72
CA VAL A 585 -9.84 -19.30 7.34
C VAL A 585 -9.39 -20.77 7.29
N PRO A 586 -8.29 -21.21 7.96
CA PRO A 586 -7.90 -22.62 7.97
C PRO A 586 -8.92 -23.57 8.63
N ARG A 587 -9.92 -23.07 9.37
CA ARG A 587 -10.97 -23.92 9.95
C ARG A 587 -12.06 -24.31 8.96
N TRP A 588 -12.22 -23.55 7.87
CA TRP A 588 -13.30 -23.74 6.90
C TRP A 588 -12.82 -24.27 5.53
N PHE A 589 -11.53 -24.14 5.25
CA PHE A 589 -10.90 -24.46 3.97
C PHE A 589 -9.79 -25.50 4.12
N THR A 590 -9.68 -26.37 3.12
CA THR A 590 -8.53 -27.27 2.99
C THR A 590 -7.29 -26.51 2.50
N LEU A 591 -6.11 -27.09 2.72
CA LEU A 591 -4.84 -26.46 2.34
C LEU A 591 -4.72 -26.24 0.82
N GLN A 592 -5.20 -27.19 0.00
CA GLN A 592 -5.21 -27.08 -1.46
C GLN A 592 -6.16 -25.98 -1.96
N GLU A 593 -7.34 -25.84 -1.35
CA GLU A 593 -8.29 -24.76 -1.69
C GLU A 593 -7.70 -23.38 -1.34
N LEU A 594 -7.04 -23.27 -0.18
CA LEU A 594 -6.43 -22.02 0.28
C LEU A 594 -5.22 -21.62 -0.56
N GLN A 595 -4.44 -22.59 -1.03
CA GLN A 595 -3.33 -22.41 -1.97
C GLN A 595 -3.77 -21.84 -3.33
N ILE A 596 -5.01 -22.10 -3.73
CA ILE A 596 -5.56 -21.56 -4.97
C ILE A 596 -6.19 -20.17 -4.72
N LEU A 597 -6.91 -19.99 -3.61
CA LEU A 597 -7.67 -18.77 -3.28
C LEU A 597 -6.86 -17.60 -2.73
N ASP A 598 -5.74 -17.90 -2.07
CA ASP A 598 -4.88 -16.93 -1.40
C ASP A 598 -3.42 -17.17 -1.76
N ASP A 599 -2.62 -16.12 -1.68
CA ASP A 599 -1.19 -16.18 -1.97
C ASP A 599 -0.46 -15.07 -1.19
N PHE A 600 0.85 -15.19 -1.08
CA PHE A 600 1.68 -14.19 -0.43
C PHE A 600 1.86 -12.97 -1.36
N THR A 601 1.58 -11.78 -0.85
CA THR A 601 1.61 -10.54 -1.66
C THR A 601 3.00 -10.25 -2.24
N ALA A 602 4.08 -10.63 -1.52
CA ALA A 602 5.44 -10.66 -2.05
C ALA A 602 6.06 -12.06 -1.87
N THR A 603 6.42 -12.70 -2.98
CA THR A 603 7.16 -13.98 -3.02
C THR A 603 8.59 -13.82 -3.53
N ASN A 604 8.99 -12.61 -3.94
CA ASN A 604 10.33 -12.38 -4.47
C ASN A 604 11.37 -12.63 -3.36
N LYS A 605 12.33 -13.52 -3.65
CA LYS A 605 13.39 -13.95 -2.72
C LYS A 605 14.18 -12.74 -2.16
N THR A 606 14.35 -11.68 -2.96
CA THR A 606 15.04 -10.45 -2.53
C THR A 606 14.25 -9.66 -1.49
N VAL A 607 12.92 -9.69 -1.56
CA VAL A 607 11.99 -9.00 -0.66
C VAL A 607 11.83 -9.79 0.64
N LEU A 608 11.65 -11.11 0.53
CA LEU A 608 11.53 -12.01 1.68
C LEU A 608 12.82 -12.07 2.50
N ALA A 609 13.99 -11.93 1.86
CA ALA A 609 15.24 -11.76 2.58
C ALA A 609 15.15 -10.57 3.55
N SER A 610 14.43 -9.50 3.19
CA SER A 610 14.30 -8.29 3.99
C SER A 610 13.35 -8.38 5.18
N LEU A 611 12.45 -9.36 5.18
CA LEU A 611 11.49 -9.65 6.25
C LEU A 611 11.93 -10.81 7.17
N GLY A 612 13.24 -11.05 7.25
CA GLY A 612 13.82 -12.09 8.10
C GLY A 612 13.63 -13.52 7.57
N GLY A 613 13.35 -13.67 6.27
CA GLY A 613 13.20 -14.95 5.57
C GLY A 613 11.76 -15.30 5.20
N THR A 614 11.59 -16.49 4.62
CA THR A 614 10.32 -16.99 4.12
C THR A 614 9.33 -17.21 5.29
N PRO A 615 8.01 -16.98 5.09
CA PRO A 615 7.02 -17.29 6.11
C PRO A 615 7.03 -18.80 6.41
N VAL A 616 6.73 -19.16 7.66
CA VAL A 616 6.65 -20.58 8.06
C VAL A 616 5.40 -21.19 7.42
N LEU A 617 5.62 -22.00 6.38
CA LEU A 617 4.57 -22.73 5.69
C LEU A 617 4.17 -24.00 6.49
N PRO A 618 2.92 -24.48 6.37
CA PRO A 618 2.52 -25.78 6.90
C PRO A 618 3.42 -26.91 6.37
N GLU A 619 3.76 -27.89 7.22
CA GLU A 619 4.50 -29.10 6.85
C GLU A 619 3.81 -29.76 5.65
N ASN A 620 4.54 -29.95 4.54
CA ASN A 620 4.09 -30.42 3.21
C ASN A 620 3.62 -29.37 2.19
N SER A 621 3.88 -28.07 2.38
CA SER A 621 3.63 -27.06 1.33
C SER A 621 4.89 -26.31 0.91
N ARG A 622 5.11 -26.17 -0.40
CA ARG A 622 6.17 -25.34 -1.00
C ARG A 622 5.60 -23.97 -1.38
N GLU A 623 6.45 -22.95 -1.46
CA GLU A 623 6.05 -21.62 -1.98
C GLU A 623 5.45 -21.72 -3.38
N GLU A 624 5.96 -22.66 -4.18
CA GLU A 624 5.50 -22.94 -5.53
C GLU A 624 4.10 -23.57 -5.60
N ASP A 625 3.50 -23.93 -4.46
CA ASP A 625 2.15 -24.49 -4.42
C ASP A 625 1.07 -23.42 -4.18
N TRP A 626 1.45 -22.18 -3.81
CA TRP A 626 0.53 -21.08 -3.51
C TRP A 626 0.32 -20.14 -4.71
N GLY A 627 -0.90 -19.69 -4.99
CA GLY A 627 -1.22 -18.80 -6.11
C GLY A 627 -1.13 -19.43 -7.50
N VAL A 628 -1.40 -20.74 -7.59
CA VAL A 628 -1.47 -21.49 -8.86
C VAL A 628 -2.45 -20.83 -9.83
N GLU A 629 -3.53 -20.25 -9.30
CA GLU A 629 -4.57 -19.63 -10.09
C GLU A 629 -4.06 -18.47 -10.94
N ARG A 630 -3.41 -17.54 -10.26
CA ARG A 630 -2.89 -16.31 -10.85
C ARG A 630 -1.70 -16.60 -11.75
N ARG A 631 -0.79 -17.51 -11.40
CA ARG A 631 0.34 -17.89 -12.28
C ARG A 631 -0.13 -18.44 -13.61
N ARG A 632 -1.20 -19.24 -13.62
CA ARG A 632 -1.80 -19.75 -14.86
C ARG A 632 -2.52 -18.64 -15.64
N SER A 633 -3.23 -17.75 -14.94
CA SER A 633 -3.86 -16.57 -15.54
C SER A 633 -2.84 -15.62 -16.18
N GLU A 634 -1.74 -15.30 -15.50
CA GLU A 634 -0.63 -14.49 -16.01
C GLU A 634 0.07 -15.18 -17.19
N GLY A 635 0.18 -16.51 -17.17
CA GLY A 635 0.68 -17.29 -18.30
C GLY A 635 -0.22 -17.22 -19.54
N GLN A 636 -1.54 -17.06 -19.37
CA GLN A 636 -2.52 -17.02 -20.46
C GLN A 636 -2.81 -15.61 -20.97
N HIS A 637 -2.97 -14.63 -20.07
CA HIS A 637 -3.42 -13.26 -20.37
C HIS A 637 -2.29 -12.22 -20.25
N GLY A 638 -1.11 -12.62 -19.77
CA GLY A 638 -0.01 -11.71 -19.46
C GLY A 638 -0.13 -11.07 -18.08
N VAL A 639 0.90 -10.33 -17.68
CA VAL A 639 0.90 -9.63 -16.38
C VAL A 639 -0.01 -8.41 -16.49
N ALA A 640 -1.07 -8.36 -15.68
CA ALA A 640 -1.97 -7.21 -15.64
C ALA A 640 -1.21 -5.95 -15.18
N ARG A 641 -1.22 -4.89 -15.99
CA ARG A 641 -0.69 -3.58 -15.60
C ARG A 641 -1.55 -2.99 -14.49
N GLN A 642 -0.93 -2.34 -13.50
CA GLN A 642 -1.65 -1.61 -12.46
C GLN A 642 -2.03 -0.20 -12.95
N ARG A 643 -2.90 -0.16 -13.95
CA ARG A 643 -3.52 1.05 -14.51
C ARG A 643 -5.05 0.86 -14.44
N ALA A 644 -5.82 1.93 -14.32
CA ALA A 644 -7.27 1.80 -14.41
C ALA A 644 -7.66 1.28 -15.81
N GLY A 645 -8.62 0.36 -15.87
CA GLY A 645 -9.08 -0.25 -17.13
C GLY A 645 -8.37 -1.55 -17.52
N SER A 646 -7.71 -2.26 -16.60
CA SER A 646 -6.93 -3.48 -16.89
C SER A 646 -7.76 -4.77 -17.06
N ILE A 647 -9.10 -4.70 -17.11
CA ILE A 647 -9.93 -5.87 -17.38
C ILE A 647 -9.90 -6.19 -18.89
N HIS A 648 -9.23 -7.29 -19.22
CA HIS A 648 -9.44 -7.99 -20.50
C HIS A 648 -10.78 -8.72 -20.40
N TRP A 649 -11.75 -8.29 -21.22
CA TRP A 649 -13.02 -8.99 -21.43
C TRP A 649 -12.82 -10.17 -22.38
#